data_AF-A0A7Z0GJ83-F1
#
_entry.id   AF-A0A7Z0GJ83-F1
#
_cell.length_a   1.000
_cell.length_b   1.000
_cell.length_c   1.000
_cell.angle_alpha   90.00
_cell.angle_beta   90.00
_cell.angle_gamma   90.00
#
_symmetry.space_group_name_H-M   'P 1'
#
loop_
_entity.id
_entity.type
_entity.pdbx_description
1 polymer ?
#
loop_
_entity_poly.entity_id
_entity_poly.type
_entity_poly.pdbx_seq_one_letter_code
_entity_poly.pdbx_strand_id
1 'polypeptide(L)'
;MTRPPAGEFSSRVAELDAGLEALESLISGGGSQRGLRRTLLREGSPHLSSPFIRDAQDVGELIDRLAPVLQELPPGEPGIAKPHTGLRVAIICDEPLHRSFTGLADLIYLSPESWQEQLAESGPPDLLLVTPVVSGIDGGWSGVERLSSAPRTALTGRIIPHLRARGVPVVFWGTQVPRFYPHWQGIAEQADHILTATAEHLPRYAQDCPRAQSIGLLTMGVNPVHHSPIGTRPAATDLIPFFGTWHEQLFPQRREYAGWLLDGVLESGRPLALMDRRSQDPARTGETAWPPRCTPYLTTTRPRDLVARLHRATDRAIALNSAVGSQTMFSDRILELEASGTMVLSTYNQGVNSEHPHVHIAQSPQDVAAALEVLTHRELRRTQAEGIRKAFLDHHAADRLMTIAAAAGVGTLPRSPRLLAVTEEPSETLRRDLAGQSLGPVELIDWEQLSRRASAGIAEVDMLLPVSPRHRYAPTYAADHLASFAHQRDCVTTKLASPGVPTGTLDGTRPSTTADAVARSDRHSHRHRVGVEDLALSAWWRPAADRLVSAERLGQVARSVQAYAIDGFGHHPASTQITLRDAAPDLDDDVETFAAEVRETAETLGLRLSVVIPVYENGDHLRHKAFASLRRSSLFDQMHILLLDDGSSDQATLQTVDELAREHPQVSAYRFAQGGSGSASRPRDLGVRLAATEQIAFLDPDDEMVEDGLARLVAELDAHPDVDFVLGNFTRWSTRHQRLDHHAEIQETFADHLDAAGTVVLPASPHELWGFRSLRIHAAVVRTAWLQSLEPVQPVGAAGQDNFLAQQMMHRARRIRSVDTPVNAYYSEVSGSMVNSVSPRYFRKYLPLDRARARWLRENDLLETYRRTRFEGYTVNWYLKKLRTVPREQWLEAAETIAEILACYGEHEWTDPVVGQFFSGLETARAGQGGNGADG
;
A
#
# COMPACT_ATOMS: atom_id res chain seq x y z
N MET A 1 33.90 -38.59 34.67
CA MET A 1 33.28 -37.37 35.21
C MET A 1 34.37 -36.34 35.45
N THR A 2 34.68 -35.54 34.45
CA THR A 2 35.59 -34.39 34.56
C THR A 2 34.74 -33.14 34.76
N ARG A 3 34.97 -32.39 35.84
CA ARG A 3 34.32 -31.09 36.07
C ARG A 3 34.79 -30.10 35.00
N PRO A 4 33.89 -29.26 34.45
CA PRO A 4 34.29 -28.20 33.52
C PRO A 4 35.16 -27.15 34.24
N PRO A 5 36.06 -26.46 33.51
CA PRO A 5 37.00 -25.51 34.09
C PRO A 5 36.27 -24.29 34.67
N ALA A 6 36.76 -23.80 35.81
CA ALA A 6 36.15 -22.73 36.63
C ALA A 6 35.94 -21.37 35.90
N GLY A 7 36.47 -21.20 34.68
CA GLY A 7 36.29 -19.99 33.87
C GLY A 7 34.90 -19.85 33.23
N GLU A 8 34.24 -20.96 32.86
CA GLU A 8 32.90 -20.93 32.23
C GLU A 8 31.78 -20.60 33.24
N PHE A 9 31.99 -20.91 34.51
CA PHE A 9 31.03 -20.56 35.56
C PHE A 9 31.08 -19.07 35.91
N SER A 10 32.28 -18.49 35.90
CA SER A 10 32.50 -17.06 36.15
C SER A 10 31.88 -16.17 35.07
N SER A 11 32.04 -16.55 33.79
CA SER A 11 31.45 -15.77 32.68
C SER A 11 29.93 -15.84 32.67
N ARG A 12 29.34 -17.01 32.98
CA ARG A 12 27.89 -17.17 33.07
C ARG A 12 27.26 -16.43 34.24
N VAL A 13 27.95 -16.35 35.37
CA VAL A 13 27.48 -15.55 36.52
C VAL A 13 27.54 -14.06 36.18
N ALA A 14 28.60 -13.59 35.51
CA ALA A 14 28.70 -12.22 35.05
C ALA A 14 27.64 -11.85 33.98
N GLU A 15 27.30 -12.77 33.07
CA GLU A 15 26.19 -12.60 32.11
C GLU A 15 24.82 -12.56 32.81
N LEU A 16 24.61 -13.41 33.82
CA LEU A 16 23.37 -13.42 34.61
C LEU A 16 23.21 -12.14 35.45
N ASP A 17 24.28 -11.65 36.07
CA ASP A 17 24.27 -10.42 36.86
C ASP A 17 24.03 -9.19 35.97
N ALA A 18 24.63 -9.15 34.76
CA ALA A 18 24.37 -8.11 33.77
C ALA A 18 22.92 -8.13 33.24
N GLY A 19 22.34 -9.32 33.04
CA GLY A 19 20.94 -9.48 32.68
C GLY A 19 19.99 -9.05 33.80
N LEU A 20 20.37 -9.28 35.06
CA LEU A 20 19.60 -8.86 36.24
C LEU A 20 19.62 -7.33 36.41
N GLU A 21 20.78 -6.68 36.29
CA GLU A 21 20.88 -5.21 36.32
C GLU A 21 20.09 -4.55 35.18
N ALA A 22 20.09 -5.15 33.98
CA ALA A 22 19.30 -4.69 32.84
C ALA A 22 17.78 -4.83 33.09
N LEU A 23 17.35 -5.95 33.70
CA LEU A 23 15.97 -6.18 34.12
C LEU A 23 15.51 -5.21 35.21
N GLU A 24 16.35 -4.96 36.22
CA GLU A 24 16.04 -4.03 37.30
C GLU A 24 15.94 -2.58 36.80
N SER A 25 16.81 -2.17 35.87
CA SER A 25 16.76 -0.87 35.19
C SER A 25 15.48 -0.71 34.34
N LEU A 26 15.05 -1.77 33.64
CA LEU A 26 13.81 -1.77 32.84
C LEU A 26 12.53 -1.73 33.70
N ILE A 27 12.52 -2.44 34.84
CA ILE A 27 11.41 -2.46 35.79
C ILE A 27 11.28 -1.12 36.51
N SER A 28 12.39 -0.47 36.85
CA SER A 28 12.40 0.83 37.54
C SER A 28 12.23 2.04 36.60
N GLY A 29 12.47 1.88 35.29
CA GLY A 29 12.28 2.92 34.26
C GLY A 29 10.88 3.00 33.63
N GLY A 30 9.87 2.30 34.16
CA GLY A 30 8.51 2.33 33.61
C GLY A 30 8.36 1.69 32.23
N GLY A 31 9.27 0.78 31.85
CA GLY A 31 9.22 0.08 30.58
C GLY A 31 7.93 -0.74 30.43
N SER A 32 7.34 -0.74 29.24
CA SER A 32 6.12 -1.50 28.95
C SER A 32 6.34 -3.00 29.20
N GLN A 33 5.29 -3.72 29.62
CA GLN A 33 5.35 -5.19 29.78
C GLN A 33 5.85 -5.91 28.51
N ARG A 34 5.70 -5.29 27.32
CA ARG A 34 6.26 -5.78 26.05
C ARG A 34 7.78 -5.63 25.96
N GLY A 35 8.36 -4.56 26.51
CA GLY A 35 9.82 -4.39 26.64
C GLY A 35 10.45 -5.45 27.55
N LEU A 36 9.80 -5.73 28.69
CA LEU A 36 10.17 -6.84 29.58
C LEU A 36 10.01 -8.20 28.90
N ARG A 37 8.92 -8.41 28.15
CA ARG A 37 8.71 -9.63 27.35
C ARG A 37 9.78 -9.80 26.26
N ARG A 38 10.22 -8.73 25.60
CA ARG A 38 11.33 -8.76 24.62
C ARG A 38 12.66 -9.18 25.27
N THR A 39 13.00 -8.62 26.43
CA THR A 39 14.22 -9.00 27.16
C THR A 39 14.12 -10.42 27.73
N LEU A 40 12.95 -10.82 28.27
CA LEU A 40 12.69 -12.17 28.78
C LEU A 40 12.55 -13.24 27.68
N LEU A 41 12.13 -12.89 26.47
CA LEU A 41 12.18 -13.79 25.30
C LEU A 41 13.62 -13.96 24.81
N ARG A 42 14.44 -12.91 24.95
CA ARG A 42 15.86 -12.92 24.56
C ARG A 42 16.74 -13.67 25.58
N GLU A 43 16.41 -13.63 26.87
CA GLU A 43 17.25 -14.20 27.94
C GLU A 43 16.59 -15.26 28.84
N GLY A 44 15.27 -15.47 28.82
CA GLY A 44 14.58 -16.19 29.90
C GLY A 44 13.28 -16.94 29.61
N SER A 45 12.98 -17.39 28.39
CA SER A 45 11.77 -18.22 28.16
C SER A 45 12.06 -19.73 28.14
N PRO A 46 11.69 -20.48 29.21
CA PRO A 46 11.53 -21.92 29.10
C PRO A 46 10.27 -22.22 28.26
N HIS A 47 10.52 -22.59 27.01
CA HIS A 47 9.75 -23.63 26.30
C HIS A 47 8.23 -23.45 26.21
N LEU A 48 7.77 -22.57 25.31
CA LEU A 48 6.52 -22.81 24.59
C LEU A 48 6.86 -23.60 23.31
N SER A 49 6.31 -24.81 23.24
CA SER A 49 6.60 -25.85 22.26
C SER A 49 6.16 -25.46 20.84
N SER A 50 7.03 -24.76 20.12
CA SER A 50 7.15 -24.88 18.68
C SER A 50 8.38 -25.75 18.38
N PRO A 51 8.29 -26.79 17.53
CA PRO A 51 9.44 -27.63 17.15
C PRO A 51 10.52 -26.88 16.35
N PHE A 52 10.40 -25.55 16.23
CA PHE A 52 11.21 -24.69 15.36
C PHE A 52 12.04 -23.62 16.11
N ILE A 53 12.04 -23.57 17.45
CA ILE A 53 12.69 -22.49 18.24
C ILE A 53 13.79 -23.03 19.20
N ARG A 54 14.38 -24.19 18.95
CA ARG A 54 15.55 -24.63 19.71
C ARG A 54 16.73 -24.79 18.76
N ASP A 55 17.75 -23.97 19.00
CA ASP A 55 19.04 -23.92 18.31
C ASP A 55 18.96 -23.38 16.89
N ALA A 56 20.05 -22.79 16.39
CA ALA A 56 20.16 -22.33 15.01
C ALA A 56 19.87 -23.50 14.06
N GLN A 57 18.61 -23.65 13.63
CA GLN A 57 18.20 -24.77 12.78
C GLN A 57 18.70 -24.51 11.36
N ASP A 58 19.32 -25.53 10.79
CA ASP A 58 19.71 -25.56 9.39
C ASP A 58 18.50 -25.21 8.52
N VAL A 59 18.57 -24.12 7.76
CA VAL A 59 17.51 -23.71 6.82
C VAL A 59 17.18 -24.83 5.83
N GLY A 60 18.16 -25.68 5.51
CA GLY A 60 17.96 -26.93 4.78
C GLY A 60 16.93 -27.83 5.45
N GLU A 61 17.04 -28.08 6.76
CA GLU A 61 16.10 -28.94 7.51
C GLU A 61 14.68 -28.34 7.59
N LEU A 62 14.55 -27.02 7.71
CA LEU A 62 13.25 -26.34 7.64
C LEU A 62 12.57 -26.56 6.30
N ILE A 63 13.31 -26.43 5.20
CA ILE A 63 12.81 -26.65 3.84
C ILE A 63 12.52 -28.13 3.60
N ASP A 64 13.36 -29.03 4.08
CA ASP A 64 13.19 -30.48 3.93
C ASP A 64 11.93 -30.97 4.66
N ARG A 65 11.58 -30.37 5.80
CA ARG A 65 10.30 -30.61 6.48
C ARG A 65 9.09 -30.15 5.68
N LEU A 66 9.24 -29.14 4.80
CA LEU A 66 8.20 -28.72 3.88
C LEU A 66 8.15 -29.59 2.61
N ALA A 67 9.16 -30.41 2.33
CA ALA A 67 9.24 -31.18 1.08
C ALA A 67 8.00 -32.03 0.78
N PRO A 68 7.39 -32.78 1.72
CA PRO A 68 6.17 -33.54 1.47
C PRO A 68 4.99 -32.63 1.07
N VAL A 69 4.84 -31.53 1.78
CA VAL A 69 3.79 -30.52 1.55
C VAL A 69 3.95 -29.87 0.18
N LEU A 70 5.19 -29.51 -0.17
CA LEU A 70 5.51 -28.97 -1.48
C LEU A 70 5.13 -29.99 -2.55
N GLN A 71 5.52 -31.27 -2.39
CA GLN A 71 5.23 -32.38 -3.30
C GLN A 71 3.73 -32.57 -3.59
N GLU A 72 2.88 -32.37 -2.60
CA GLU A 72 1.42 -32.53 -2.71
C GLU A 72 0.69 -31.30 -3.29
N LEU A 73 1.37 -30.15 -3.45
CA LEU A 73 0.74 -28.96 -4.02
C LEU A 73 0.23 -29.23 -5.45
N PRO A 74 -1.04 -28.91 -5.75
CA PRO A 74 -1.57 -29.03 -7.10
C PRO A 74 -0.80 -28.10 -8.05
N PRO A 75 -0.71 -28.44 -9.35
CA PRO A 75 -0.12 -27.54 -10.33
C PRO A 75 -0.92 -26.23 -10.42
N GLY A 76 -0.26 -25.16 -10.88
CA GLY A 76 -0.97 -23.94 -11.28
C GLY A 76 -1.82 -24.22 -12.52
N GLU A 77 -2.85 -23.40 -12.71
CA GLU A 77 -3.81 -23.55 -13.81
C GLU A 77 -3.97 -22.23 -14.57
N PRO A 78 -4.27 -22.27 -15.88
CA PRO A 78 -4.77 -21.09 -16.59
C PRO A 78 -6.13 -20.68 -16.03
N GLY A 79 -6.39 -19.37 -15.97
CA GLY A 79 -7.69 -18.84 -15.62
C GLY A 79 -8.72 -19.00 -16.74
N ILE A 80 -9.90 -19.54 -16.43
CA ILE A 80 -11.02 -19.64 -17.39
C ILE A 80 -11.47 -18.26 -17.92
N ALA A 81 -11.28 -17.19 -17.14
CA ALA A 81 -11.58 -15.81 -17.56
C ALA A 81 -10.49 -15.19 -18.45
N LYS A 82 -9.33 -15.82 -18.58
CA LYS A 82 -8.15 -15.29 -19.31
C LYS A 82 -7.62 -16.36 -20.28
N PRO A 83 -8.41 -16.73 -21.32
CA PRO A 83 -8.04 -17.78 -22.25
C PRO A 83 -6.85 -17.41 -23.15
N HIS A 84 -6.34 -18.40 -23.88
CA HIS A 84 -5.34 -18.19 -24.93
C HIS A 84 -5.81 -17.12 -25.93
N THR A 85 -4.92 -16.21 -26.30
CA THR A 85 -5.22 -15.03 -27.13
C THR A 85 -5.32 -15.34 -28.62
N GLY A 86 -4.70 -16.43 -29.07
CA GLY A 86 -4.58 -16.78 -30.49
C GLY A 86 -3.51 -15.99 -31.24
N LEU A 87 -2.77 -15.12 -30.55
CA LEU A 87 -1.66 -14.36 -31.11
C LEU A 87 -0.45 -15.25 -31.32
N ARG A 88 0.27 -15.04 -32.44
CA ARG A 88 1.60 -15.57 -32.70
C ARG A 88 2.63 -14.47 -32.51
N VAL A 89 3.45 -14.58 -31.47
CA VAL A 89 4.34 -13.50 -31.04
C VAL A 89 5.79 -13.95 -31.19
N ALA A 90 6.51 -13.32 -32.11
CA ALA A 90 7.97 -13.42 -32.10
C ALA A 90 8.51 -12.66 -30.90
N ILE A 91 9.37 -13.28 -30.09
CA ILE A 91 9.81 -12.70 -28.81
C ILE A 91 11.31 -12.83 -28.59
N ILE A 92 11.91 -11.76 -28.08
CA ILE A 92 13.30 -11.71 -27.60
C ILE A 92 13.26 -11.15 -26.18
N CYS A 93 13.48 -12.03 -25.20
CA CYS A 93 13.40 -11.71 -23.78
C CYS A 93 14.23 -12.68 -22.93
N ASP A 94 14.21 -12.48 -21.61
CA ASP A 94 14.76 -13.44 -20.66
C ASP A 94 13.78 -14.57 -20.32
N GLU A 95 14.28 -15.63 -19.67
CA GLU A 95 13.48 -16.79 -19.28
C GLU A 95 12.29 -16.44 -18.37
N PRO A 96 12.42 -15.61 -17.31
CA PRO A 96 11.27 -15.21 -16.49
C PRO A 96 10.14 -14.56 -17.30
N LEU A 97 10.45 -13.62 -18.18
CA LEU A 97 9.42 -12.95 -18.97
C LEU A 97 8.78 -13.90 -19.98
N HIS A 98 9.58 -14.74 -20.65
CA HIS A 98 9.04 -15.75 -21.55
C HIS A 98 8.05 -16.67 -20.83
N ARG A 99 8.42 -17.13 -19.63
CA ARG A 99 7.55 -17.98 -18.80
C ARG A 99 6.25 -17.26 -18.39
N SER A 100 6.28 -15.96 -18.16
CA SER A 100 5.06 -15.19 -17.85
C SER A 100 3.99 -15.24 -18.94
N PHE A 101 4.35 -15.54 -20.20
CA PHE A 101 3.39 -15.68 -21.30
C PHE A 101 3.07 -17.14 -21.67
N THR A 102 3.58 -18.13 -20.92
CA THR A 102 3.32 -19.55 -21.17
C THR A 102 1.83 -19.84 -21.25
N GLY A 103 1.40 -20.46 -22.36
CA GLY A 103 0.01 -20.86 -22.58
C GLY A 103 -0.97 -19.72 -22.88
N LEU A 104 -0.49 -18.49 -23.08
CA LEU A 104 -1.33 -17.33 -23.40
C LEU A 104 -1.28 -16.91 -24.87
N ALA A 105 -0.20 -17.26 -25.56
CA ALA A 105 0.00 -17.06 -27.00
C ALA A 105 0.96 -18.11 -27.56
N ASP A 106 0.99 -18.22 -28.88
CA ASP A 106 1.96 -19.01 -29.62
C ASP A 106 3.27 -18.21 -29.70
N LEU A 107 4.18 -18.47 -28.75
CA LEU A 107 5.45 -17.76 -28.63
C LEU A 107 6.51 -18.35 -29.56
N ILE A 108 7.14 -17.50 -30.38
CA ILE A 108 8.25 -17.83 -31.27
C ILE A 108 9.49 -17.14 -30.73
N TYR A 109 10.24 -17.81 -29.87
CA TYR A 109 11.49 -17.27 -29.34
C TYR A 109 12.54 -17.19 -30.46
N LEU A 110 13.11 -16.00 -30.68
CA LEU A 110 14.12 -15.79 -31.72
C LEU A 110 15.53 -15.79 -31.13
N SER A 111 16.39 -16.63 -31.68
CA SER A 111 17.83 -16.68 -31.38
C SER A 111 18.62 -15.87 -32.42
N PRO A 112 19.74 -15.21 -32.08
CA PRO A 112 20.48 -14.39 -33.03
C PRO A 112 20.99 -15.15 -34.26
N GLU A 113 21.23 -16.45 -34.13
CA GLU A 113 21.82 -17.31 -35.15
C GLU A 113 20.77 -18.11 -35.94
N SER A 114 19.65 -18.49 -35.32
CA SER A 114 18.66 -19.43 -35.87
C SER A 114 17.28 -18.82 -36.18
N TRP A 115 17.12 -17.50 -36.05
CA TRP A 115 15.83 -16.82 -36.24
C TRP A 115 15.16 -17.09 -37.60
N GLN A 116 15.93 -17.32 -38.67
CA GLN A 116 15.37 -17.62 -39.99
C GLN A 116 14.69 -18.99 -40.03
N GLU A 117 15.32 -20.00 -39.45
CA GLU A 117 14.78 -21.37 -39.34
C GLU A 117 13.55 -21.36 -38.43
N GLN A 118 13.66 -20.69 -37.27
CA GLN A 118 12.56 -20.56 -36.30
C GLN A 118 11.30 -19.92 -36.92
N LEU A 119 11.46 -18.87 -37.73
CA LEU A 119 10.34 -18.24 -38.45
C LEU A 119 9.82 -19.12 -39.60
N ALA A 120 10.69 -19.87 -40.28
CA ALA A 120 10.27 -20.77 -41.36
C ALA A 120 9.43 -21.94 -40.83
N GLU A 121 9.77 -22.47 -39.64
CA GLU A 121 9.04 -23.57 -38.99
C GLU A 121 7.72 -23.11 -38.35
N SER A 122 7.70 -21.93 -37.75
CA SER A 122 6.55 -21.45 -36.96
C SER A 122 5.53 -20.62 -37.76
N GLY A 123 5.88 -20.18 -38.97
CA GLY A 123 5.09 -19.27 -39.78
C GLY A 123 5.20 -17.79 -39.37
N PRO A 124 4.50 -16.88 -40.07
CA PRO A 124 4.68 -15.44 -39.87
C PRO A 124 4.09 -14.96 -38.54
N PRO A 125 4.83 -14.23 -37.68
CA PRO A 125 4.30 -13.68 -36.43
C PRO A 125 3.37 -12.48 -36.69
N ASP A 126 2.48 -12.21 -35.74
CA ASP A 126 1.61 -11.04 -35.75
C ASP A 126 2.33 -9.79 -35.24
N LEU A 127 3.30 -9.96 -34.33
CA LEU A 127 4.19 -8.88 -33.86
C LEU A 127 5.55 -9.43 -33.39
N LEU A 128 6.56 -8.56 -33.34
CA LEU A 128 7.83 -8.80 -32.64
C LEU A 128 7.85 -8.04 -31.31
N LEU A 129 8.02 -8.76 -30.20
CA LEU A 129 8.24 -8.19 -28.87
C LEU A 129 9.72 -8.30 -28.48
N VAL A 130 10.35 -7.16 -28.20
CA VAL A 130 11.74 -7.07 -27.74
C VAL A 130 11.76 -6.45 -26.35
N THR A 131 12.46 -7.09 -25.41
CA THR A 131 12.71 -6.51 -24.08
C THR A 131 14.20 -6.38 -23.80
N PRO A 132 14.59 -5.57 -22.81
CA PRO A 132 15.92 -5.67 -22.22
C PRO A 132 16.24 -7.12 -21.83
N VAL A 133 17.36 -7.66 -22.30
CA VAL A 133 17.77 -9.05 -22.07
C VAL A 133 19.28 -9.16 -22.00
N VAL A 134 19.83 -9.71 -20.91
CA VAL A 134 21.29 -9.79 -20.73
C VAL A 134 21.89 -11.04 -21.39
N SER A 135 21.18 -12.17 -21.39
CA SER A 135 21.68 -13.46 -21.90
C SER A 135 20.70 -14.20 -22.81
N GLY A 136 19.39 -14.03 -22.63
CA GLY A 136 18.36 -14.80 -23.34
C GLY A 136 18.14 -16.18 -22.71
N ILE A 137 17.17 -16.91 -23.22
CA ILE A 137 16.81 -18.27 -22.75
C ILE A 137 17.90 -19.29 -23.12
N ASP A 138 18.47 -19.14 -24.31
CA ASP A 138 19.49 -20.01 -24.91
C ASP A 138 20.92 -19.48 -24.71
N GLY A 139 21.09 -18.35 -24.02
CA GLY A 139 22.37 -17.68 -23.85
C GLY A 139 22.85 -16.88 -25.08
N GLY A 140 22.16 -16.98 -26.22
CA GLY A 140 22.59 -16.38 -27.49
C GLY A 140 22.59 -14.85 -27.49
N TRP A 141 21.77 -14.23 -26.65
CA TRP A 141 21.66 -12.77 -26.54
C TRP A 141 22.71 -12.13 -25.62
N SER A 142 23.68 -12.92 -25.13
CA SER A 142 24.70 -12.42 -24.21
C SER A 142 25.48 -11.22 -24.76
N GLY A 143 25.43 -10.09 -24.05
CA GLY A 143 26.17 -8.87 -24.41
C GLY A 143 25.49 -7.95 -25.42
N VAL A 144 24.20 -8.17 -25.75
CA VAL A 144 23.40 -7.37 -26.69
C VAL A 144 23.26 -5.88 -26.28
N GLU A 145 23.48 -5.57 -25.01
CA GLU A 145 23.55 -4.19 -24.50
C GLU A 145 24.73 -3.40 -25.08
N ARG A 146 25.78 -4.10 -25.57
CA ARG A 146 26.93 -3.46 -26.22
C ARG A 146 26.64 -3.22 -27.70
N LEU A 147 26.79 -1.97 -28.13
CA LEU A 147 26.48 -1.50 -29.48
C LEU A 147 27.15 -2.30 -30.60
N SER A 148 28.41 -2.71 -30.41
CA SER A 148 29.20 -3.44 -31.42
C SER A 148 29.11 -4.96 -31.32
N SER A 149 28.24 -5.50 -30.46
CA SER A 149 28.12 -6.96 -30.30
C SER A 149 27.44 -7.62 -31.50
N ALA A 150 27.80 -8.88 -31.77
CA ALA A 150 27.18 -9.67 -32.84
C ALA A 150 25.66 -9.86 -32.63
N PRO A 151 25.14 -10.14 -31.40
CA PRO A 151 23.70 -10.19 -31.16
C PRO A 151 23.01 -8.85 -31.43
N ARG A 152 23.59 -7.72 -31.01
CA ARG A 152 23.04 -6.39 -31.28
C ARG A 152 22.92 -6.12 -32.78
N THR A 153 23.97 -6.46 -33.53
CA THR A 153 23.99 -6.33 -35.00
C THR A 153 22.97 -7.24 -35.67
N ALA A 154 22.76 -8.47 -35.15
CA ALA A 154 21.72 -9.36 -35.65
C ALA A 154 20.31 -8.77 -35.44
N LEU A 155 20.02 -8.26 -34.24
CA LEU A 155 18.72 -7.67 -33.91
C LEU A 155 18.40 -6.44 -34.78
N THR A 156 19.25 -5.42 -34.72
CA THR A 156 18.95 -4.12 -35.33
C THR A 156 19.24 -4.10 -36.83
N GLY A 157 20.20 -4.90 -37.29
CA GLY A 157 20.64 -4.93 -38.69
C GLY A 157 19.99 -5.99 -39.56
N ARG A 158 19.43 -7.07 -38.99
CA ARG A 158 18.89 -8.21 -39.75
C ARG A 158 17.46 -8.57 -39.37
N ILE A 159 17.19 -8.85 -38.10
CA ILE A 159 15.88 -9.35 -37.64
C ILE A 159 14.79 -8.28 -37.77
N ILE A 160 14.98 -7.10 -37.15
CA ILE A 160 14.01 -6.00 -37.21
C ILE A 160 13.73 -5.58 -38.67
N PRO A 161 14.74 -5.32 -39.52
CA PRO A 161 14.50 -4.99 -40.93
C PRO A 161 13.75 -6.08 -41.70
N HIS A 162 14.05 -7.36 -41.46
CA HIS A 162 13.40 -8.47 -42.15
C HIS A 162 11.90 -8.57 -41.83
N LEU A 163 11.54 -8.42 -40.55
CA LEU A 163 10.15 -8.49 -40.09
C LEU A 163 9.37 -7.23 -40.50
N ARG A 164 9.97 -6.04 -40.41
CA ARG A 164 9.38 -4.80 -40.89
C ARG A 164 9.06 -4.84 -42.39
N ALA A 165 9.96 -5.42 -43.21
CA ALA A 165 9.71 -5.60 -44.64
C ALA A 165 8.50 -6.50 -44.98
N ARG A 166 8.00 -7.27 -43.99
CA ARG A 166 6.80 -8.11 -44.09
C ARG A 166 5.58 -7.50 -43.40
N GLY A 167 5.68 -6.26 -42.93
CA GLY A 167 4.59 -5.56 -42.25
C GLY A 167 4.37 -6.02 -40.80
N VAL A 168 5.32 -6.72 -40.18
CA VAL A 168 5.22 -7.12 -38.77
C VAL A 168 5.63 -5.94 -37.89
N PRO A 169 4.76 -5.44 -36.99
CA PRO A 169 5.09 -4.35 -36.08
C PRO A 169 6.10 -4.78 -35.02
N VAL A 170 7.02 -3.87 -34.70
CA VAL A 170 8.05 -4.07 -33.67
C VAL A 170 7.68 -3.31 -32.41
N VAL A 171 7.49 -4.03 -31.32
CA VAL A 171 7.24 -3.49 -29.99
C VAL A 171 8.49 -3.65 -29.12
N PHE A 172 8.95 -2.56 -28.53
CA PHE A 172 9.95 -2.60 -27.46
C PHE A 172 9.26 -2.39 -26.11
N TRP A 173 9.46 -3.30 -25.16
CA TRP A 173 8.98 -3.15 -23.79
C TRP A 173 10.12 -3.00 -22.80
N GLY A 174 10.31 -1.78 -22.29
CA GLY A 174 11.33 -1.44 -21.30
C GLY A 174 10.94 -1.90 -19.89
N THR A 175 11.43 -3.08 -19.47
CA THR A 175 11.13 -3.75 -18.20
C THR A 175 12.19 -3.52 -17.09
N GLN A 176 13.19 -2.67 -17.32
CA GLN A 176 14.31 -2.50 -16.39
C GLN A 176 14.16 -1.27 -15.50
N VAL A 177 14.83 -1.31 -14.34
CA VAL A 177 14.89 -0.16 -13.43
C VAL A 177 15.54 1.06 -14.09
N PRO A 178 15.18 2.28 -13.66
CA PRO A 178 15.52 3.50 -14.39
C PRO A 178 17.00 3.67 -14.76
N ARG A 179 17.88 3.25 -13.85
CA ARG A 179 19.35 3.33 -14.00
C ARG A 179 19.89 2.68 -15.28
N PHE A 180 19.23 1.65 -15.81
CA PHE A 180 19.73 0.89 -16.96
C PHE A 180 19.22 1.37 -18.32
N TYR A 181 18.38 2.41 -18.36
CA TYR A 181 17.83 2.96 -19.61
C TYR A 181 18.86 3.20 -20.72
N PRO A 182 20.05 3.81 -20.46
CA PRO A 182 20.99 4.14 -21.53
C PRO A 182 21.50 2.94 -22.33
N HIS A 183 21.51 1.74 -21.75
CA HIS A 183 21.96 0.51 -22.43
C HIS A 183 21.01 0.04 -23.55
N TRP A 184 19.73 0.43 -23.44
CA TRP A 184 18.65 -0.11 -24.27
C TRP A 184 18.07 0.92 -25.26
N GLN A 185 18.41 2.20 -25.09
CA GLN A 185 17.92 3.30 -25.91
C GLN A 185 18.03 3.00 -27.42
N GLY A 186 19.21 2.59 -27.91
CA GLY A 186 19.39 2.33 -29.34
C GLY A 186 18.64 1.11 -29.89
N ILE A 187 18.07 0.23 -29.05
CA ILE A 187 17.10 -0.80 -29.49
C ILE A 187 15.70 -0.21 -29.53
N ALA A 188 15.32 0.54 -28.49
CA ALA A 188 14.03 1.22 -28.42
C ALA A 188 13.81 2.17 -29.61
N GLU A 189 14.84 2.89 -30.03
CA GLU A 189 14.82 3.76 -31.22
C GLU A 189 14.48 3.03 -32.52
N GLN A 190 14.64 1.70 -32.57
CA GLN A 190 14.32 0.87 -33.73
C GLN A 190 12.91 0.28 -33.69
N ALA A 191 12.14 0.47 -32.61
CA ALA A 191 10.79 -0.03 -32.47
C ALA A 191 9.75 0.91 -33.09
N ASP A 192 8.65 0.33 -33.55
CA ASP A 192 7.50 1.08 -34.05
C ASP A 192 6.60 1.52 -32.88
N HIS A 193 6.53 0.70 -31.83
CA HIS A 193 5.78 0.97 -30.61
C HIS A 193 6.68 0.76 -29.39
N ILE A 194 6.60 1.67 -28.42
CA ILE A 194 7.38 1.59 -27.18
C ILE A 194 6.43 1.51 -26.00
N LEU A 195 6.65 0.52 -25.15
CA LEU A 195 6.02 0.40 -23.85
C LEU A 195 7.11 0.43 -22.78
N THR A 196 6.81 0.97 -21.60
CA THR A 196 7.74 0.97 -20.48
C THR A 196 7.03 0.66 -19.17
N ALA A 197 7.69 -0.09 -18.29
CA ALA A 197 7.21 -0.30 -16.93
C ALA A 197 7.57 0.87 -15.98
N THR A 198 8.28 1.90 -16.48
CA THR A 198 8.69 3.08 -15.71
C THR A 198 7.99 4.33 -16.23
N ALA A 199 6.96 4.82 -15.53
CA ALA A 199 6.23 6.03 -15.90
C ALA A 199 7.16 7.25 -16.03
N GLU A 200 8.19 7.32 -15.19
CA GLU A 200 9.17 8.41 -15.16
C GLU A 200 10.01 8.51 -16.45
N HIS A 201 10.00 7.47 -17.30
CA HIS A 201 10.70 7.45 -18.58
C HIS A 201 9.83 7.77 -19.79
N LEU A 202 8.51 7.92 -19.64
CA LEU A 202 7.62 8.26 -20.76
C LEU A 202 8.08 9.54 -21.48
N PRO A 203 8.38 10.67 -20.80
CA PRO A 203 8.84 11.88 -21.48
C PRO A 203 10.18 11.68 -22.20
N ARG A 204 11.05 10.84 -21.63
CA ARG A 204 12.38 10.58 -22.18
C ARG A 204 12.31 9.72 -23.44
N TYR A 205 11.49 8.67 -23.45
CA TYR A 205 11.23 7.91 -24.68
C TYR A 205 10.60 8.79 -25.77
N ALA A 206 9.68 9.69 -25.42
CA ALA A 206 9.10 10.63 -26.39
C ALA A 206 10.14 11.56 -27.02
N GLN A 207 11.13 11.98 -26.24
CA GLN A 207 12.25 12.78 -26.73
C GLN A 207 13.25 11.97 -27.57
N ASP A 208 13.68 10.81 -27.06
CA ASP A 208 14.78 10.03 -27.64
C ASP A 208 14.32 9.16 -28.84
N CYS A 209 13.03 8.84 -28.94
CA CYS A 209 12.46 7.94 -29.96
C CYS A 209 11.35 8.61 -30.79
N PRO A 210 11.62 9.72 -31.52
CA PRO A 210 10.60 10.48 -32.25
C PRO A 210 9.95 9.73 -33.42
N ARG A 211 10.49 8.57 -33.80
CA ARG A 211 9.95 7.69 -34.85
C ARG A 211 8.91 6.69 -34.33
N ALA A 212 8.80 6.51 -33.00
CA ALA A 212 7.81 5.61 -32.43
C ALA A 212 6.40 6.15 -32.70
N GLN A 213 5.51 5.29 -33.18
CA GLN A 213 4.12 5.59 -33.48
C GLN A 213 3.28 5.74 -32.20
N SER A 214 3.65 5.00 -31.16
CA SER A 214 3.02 5.09 -29.84
C SER A 214 4.03 4.84 -28.74
N ILE A 215 3.89 5.58 -27.63
CA ILE A 215 4.67 5.42 -26.41
C ILE A 215 3.70 5.32 -25.24
N GLY A 216 3.77 4.23 -24.48
CA GLY A 216 2.80 3.93 -23.44
C GLY A 216 3.40 3.29 -22.19
N LEU A 217 2.60 3.27 -21.12
CA LEU A 217 2.93 2.61 -19.87
C LEU A 217 2.46 1.16 -19.91
N LEU A 218 3.30 0.23 -19.48
CA LEU A 218 2.93 -1.16 -19.25
C LEU A 218 3.71 -1.74 -18.06
N THR A 219 3.02 -1.92 -16.94
CA THR A 219 3.55 -2.58 -15.74
C THR A 219 3.74 -4.08 -15.95
N MET A 220 4.50 -4.71 -15.05
CA MET A 220 4.75 -6.15 -15.04
C MET A 220 3.47 -6.93 -14.70
N GLY A 221 3.45 -8.22 -15.08
CA GLY A 221 2.30 -9.10 -14.84
C GLY A 221 2.67 -10.50 -14.41
N VAL A 222 1.67 -11.24 -13.96
CA VAL A 222 1.78 -12.57 -13.34
C VAL A 222 0.94 -13.60 -14.08
N ASN A 223 1.41 -14.84 -14.11
CA ASN A 223 0.74 -15.96 -14.77
C ASN A 223 0.37 -17.05 -13.75
N PRO A 224 -0.92 -17.43 -13.64
CA PRO A 224 -1.39 -18.41 -12.67
C PRO A 224 -0.87 -19.83 -12.88
N VAL A 225 -0.32 -20.15 -14.06
CA VAL A 225 0.35 -21.44 -14.29
C VAL A 225 1.64 -21.56 -13.44
N HIS A 226 2.26 -20.44 -13.08
CA HIS A 226 3.51 -20.40 -12.32
C HIS A 226 3.34 -19.87 -10.89
N HIS A 227 2.48 -18.86 -10.69
CA HIS A 227 2.23 -18.23 -9.39
C HIS A 227 0.73 -18.19 -9.15
N SER A 228 0.23 -19.00 -8.21
CA SER A 228 -1.21 -19.20 -8.05
C SER A 228 -1.59 -19.53 -6.62
N PRO A 229 -2.78 -19.14 -6.15
CA PRO A 229 -3.21 -19.41 -4.80
C PRO A 229 -3.77 -20.82 -4.63
N ILE A 230 -3.98 -21.58 -5.72
CA ILE A 230 -4.51 -22.95 -5.67
C ILE A 230 -3.69 -23.77 -4.66
N GLY A 231 -4.34 -24.51 -3.77
CA GLY A 231 -3.70 -25.38 -2.77
C GLY A 231 -2.80 -24.67 -1.75
N THR A 232 -2.83 -23.33 -1.68
CA THR A 232 -2.11 -22.57 -0.65
C THR A 232 -2.58 -22.93 0.76
N ARG A 233 -1.82 -22.47 1.75
CA ARG A 233 -2.04 -22.77 3.17
C ARG A 233 -2.00 -24.29 3.45
N PRO A 234 -1.12 -25.07 2.79
CA PRO A 234 -1.13 -26.52 2.91
C PRO A 234 -0.57 -26.97 4.27
N ALA A 235 0.24 -26.14 4.92
CA ALA A 235 0.78 -26.33 6.26
C ALA A 235 0.84 -24.98 6.99
N ALA A 236 0.56 -24.97 8.29
CA ALA A 236 0.79 -23.78 9.13
C ALA A 236 2.29 -23.66 9.40
N THR A 237 2.98 -22.78 8.67
CA THR A 237 4.41 -22.50 8.83
C THR A 237 4.64 -21.03 9.14
N ASP A 238 5.50 -20.74 10.11
CA ASP A 238 5.96 -19.40 10.43
C ASP A 238 7.23 -18.99 9.64
N LEU A 239 7.71 -19.86 8.73
CA LEU A 239 8.87 -19.57 7.89
C LEU A 239 8.63 -18.35 7.00
N ILE A 240 9.59 -17.42 7.04
CA ILE A 240 9.63 -16.24 6.18
C ILE A 240 10.80 -16.41 5.19
N PRO A 241 10.57 -16.78 3.94
CA PRO A 241 11.61 -16.89 2.94
C PRO A 241 11.88 -15.54 2.25
N PHE A 242 13.13 -15.38 1.83
CA PHE A 242 13.57 -14.42 0.83
C PHE A 242 14.29 -15.18 -0.28
N PHE A 243 13.97 -14.85 -1.53
CA PHE A 243 14.73 -15.33 -2.68
C PHE A 243 15.18 -14.16 -3.56
N GLY A 244 16.48 -14.02 -3.74
CA GLY A 244 17.07 -12.93 -4.50
C GLY A 244 18.54 -12.73 -4.15
N THR A 245 19.18 -11.75 -4.79
CA THR A 245 20.59 -11.44 -4.55
C THR A 245 20.73 -10.25 -3.60
N TRP A 246 21.74 -10.31 -2.74
CA TRP A 246 22.20 -9.16 -1.98
C TRP A 246 23.12 -8.30 -2.86
N HIS A 247 22.88 -6.99 -2.89
CA HIS A 247 23.70 -6.05 -3.63
C HIS A 247 24.35 -5.09 -2.64
N GLU A 248 25.66 -5.21 -2.46
CA GLU A 248 26.40 -4.46 -1.46
C GLU A 248 26.61 -3.00 -1.86
N GLN A 249 26.86 -2.74 -3.15
CA GLN A 249 27.25 -1.41 -3.64
C GLN A 249 26.25 -0.79 -4.63
N LEU A 250 25.58 -1.58 -5.47
CA LEU A 250 24.75 -1.06 -6.57
C LEU A 250 23.48 -0.32 -6.11
N PHE A 251 22.93 -0.70 -4.94
CA PHE A 251 21.67 -0.17 -4.43
C PHE A 251 21.78 0.12 -2.91
N PRO A 252 22.43 1.23 -2.51
CA PRO A 252 22.74 1.50 -1.10
C PRO A 252 21.48 1.65 -0.22
N GLN A 253 20.43 2.28 -0.74
CA GLN A 253 19.14 2.41 -0.04
C GLN A 253 18.46 1.04 0.16
N ARG A 254 18.46 0.20 -0.89
CA ARG A 254 17.94 -1.18 -0.80
C ARG A 254 18.68 -1.96 0.27
N ARG A 255 20.01 -1.80 0.39
CA ARG A 255 20.83 -2.47 1.42
C ARG A 255 20.39 -2.08 2.83
N GLU A 256 20.21 -0.78 3.07
CA GLU A 256 19.75 -0.24 4.35
C GLU A 256 18.37 -0.79 4.73
N TYR A 257 17.38 -0.64 3.86
CA TYR A 257 15.99 -1.03 4.15
C TYR A 257 15.83 -2.55 4.19
N ALA A 258 16.61 -3.31 3.42
CA ALA A 258 16.66 -4.76 3.54
C ALA A 258 17.22 -5.18 4.90
N GLY A 259 18.19 -4.44 5.45
CA GLY A 259 18.67 -4.63 6.82
C GLY A 259 17.52 -4.57 7.83
N TRP A 260 16.66 -3.55 7.74
CA TRP A 260 15.51 -3.40 8.64
C TRP A 260 14.56 -4.60 8.59
N LEU A 261 14.23 -5.09 7.40
CA LEU A 261 13.38 -6.28 7.25
C LEU A 261 14.00 -7.53 7.86
N LEU A 262 15.28 -7.79 7.53
CA LEU A 262 15.97 -8.99 8.00
C LEU A 262 16.11 -8.96 9.52
N ASP A 263 16.59 -7.84 10.06
CA ASP A 263 16.81 -7.69 11.49
C ASP A 263 15.47 -7.71 12.26
N GLY A 264 14.40 -7.10 11.72
CA GLY A 264 13.07 -7.14 12.32
C GLY A 264 12.40 -8.52 12.31
N VAL A 265 12.60 -9.32 11.25
CA VAL A 265 12.15 -10.73 11.24
C VAL A 265 12.88 -11.52 12.33
N LEU A 266 14.19 -11.33 12.46
CA LEU A 266 14.98 -12.00 13.51
C LEU A 266 14.55 -11.55 14.92
N GLU A 267 14.31 -10.25 15.12
CA GLU A 267 13.80 -9.69 16.39
C GLU A 267 12.41 -10.24 16.76
N SER A 268 11.58 -10.59 15.77
CA SER A 268 10.27 -11.22 16.01
C SER A 268 10.35 -12.68 16.47
N GLY A 269 11.53 -13.30 16.41
CA GLY A 269 11.73 -14.71 16.73
C GLY A 269 11.19 -15.68 15.67
N ARG A 270 10.85 -15.20 14.46
CA ARG A 270 10.34 -16.02 13.36
C ARG A 270 11.48 -16.66 12.55
N PRO A 271 11.31 -17.89 12.05
CA PRO A 271 12.33 -18.55 11.23
C PRO A 271 12.50 -17.85 9.88
N LEU A 272 13.75 -17.54 9.52
CA LEU A 272 14.15 -16.85 8.29
C LEU A 272 14.93 -17.79 7.36
N ALA A 273 14.60 -17.78 6.07
CA ALA A 273 15.37 -18.49 5.04
C ALA A 273 15.81 -17.55 3.92
N LEU A 274 17.12 -17.51 3.64
CA LEU A 274 17.71 -16.65 2.62
C LEU A 274 18.26 -17.49 1.45
N MET A 275 17.60 -17.38 0.30
CA MET A 275 17.93 -18.13 -0.91
C MET A 275 18.60 -17.20 -1.93
N ASP A 276 19.92 -17.28 -2.02
CA ASP A 276 20.67 -16.45 -2.97
C ASP A 276 20.76 -17.10 -4.35
N ARG A 277 20.14 -16.46 -5.35
CA ARG A 277 20.18 -16.90 -6.75
C ARG A 277 21.59 -17.00 -7.34
N ARG A 278 22.59 -16.31 -6.77
CA ARG A 278 24.01 -16.36 -7.19
C ARG A 278 24.89 -17.17 -6.23
N SER A 279 24.31 -17.95 -5.31
CA SER A 279 25.10 -18.72 -4.33
C SER A 279 26.08 -19.72 -4.98
N GLN A 280 25.78 -20.19 -6.19
CA GLN A 280 26.59 -21.15 -6.95
C GLN A 280 27.45 -20.50 -8.06
N ASP A 281 27.47 -19.17 -8.17
CA ASP A 281 28.25 -18.47 -9.20
C ASP A 281 29.73 -18.41 -8.80
N PRO A 282 30.65 -19.10 -9.51
CA PRO A 282 32.08 -19.09 -9.18
C PRO A 282 32.74 -17.75 -9.48
N ALA A 283 32.10 -16.86 -10.26
CA ALA A 283 32.58 -15.51 -10.56
C ALA A 283 32.03 -14.45 -9.56
N ARG A 284 31.48 -14.89 -8.43
CA ARG A 284 30.92 -14.00 -7.41
C ARG A 284 31.99 -13.04 -6.86
N THR A 285 31.76 -11.75 -7.09
CA THR A 285 32.59 -10.66 -6.57
C THR A 285 32.12 -10.22 -5.18
N GLY A 286 32.97 -9.49 -4.45
CA GLY A 286 32.62 -8.91 -3.14
C GLY A 286 31.39 -7.99 -3.17
N GLU A 287 30.98 -7.48 -4.35
CA GLU A 287 29.82 -6.60 -4.54
C GLU A 287 28.45 -7.27 -4.26
N THR A 288 28.42 -8.60 -4.11
CA THR A 288 27.21 -9.38 -3.82
C THR A 288 27.33 -10.23 -2.54
N ALA A 289 28.32 -9.91 -1.68
CA ALA A 289 28.52 -10.62 -0.43
C ALA A 289 27.42 -10.27 0.59
N TRP A 290 26.80 -11.28 1.18
CA TRP A 290 25.84 -11.11 2.26
C TRP A 290 26.52 -10.66 3.57
N PRO A 291 25.82 -9.91 4.45
CA PRO A 291 26.35 -9.59 5.76
C PRO A 291 26.67 -10.85 6.58
N PRO A 292 27.78 -10.90 7.36
CA PRO A 292 28.17 -12.10 8.11
C PRO A 292 27.08 -12.65 9.03
N ARG A 293 26.27 -11.77 9.63
CA ARG A 293 25.13 -12.14 10.50
C ARG A 293 24.05 -12.97 9.79
N CYS A 294 23.97 -12.89 8.46
CA CYS A 294 22.99 -13.60 7.66
C CYS A 294 23.41 -15.05 7.34
N THR A 295 24.69 -15.40 7.57
CA THR A 295 25.27 -16.70 7.19
C THR A 295 24.48 -17.91 7.70
N PRO A 296 24.01 -17.95 8.96
CA PRO A 296 23.24 -19.09 9.46
C PRO A 296 21.90 -19.32 8.74
N TYR A 297 21.40 -18.30 8.05
CA TYR A 297 20.10 -18.32 7.38
C TYR A 297 20.22 -18.51 5.87
N LEU A 298 21.45 -18.58 5.32
CA LEU A 298 21.68 -18.80 3.90
C LEU A 298 21.50 -20.26 3.53
N THR A 299 20.84 -20.50 2.40
CA THR A 299 20.72 -21.82 1.79
C THR A 299 21.13 -21.78 0.31
N THR A 300 21.37 -22.95 -0.26
CA THR A 300 21.80 -23.10 -1.66
C THR A 300 20.71 -22.66 -2.64
N THR A 301 21.12 -22.21 -3.83
CA THR A 301 20.18 -21.86 -4.91
C THR A 301 19.26 -23.04 -5.19
N ARG A 302 17.96 -22.77 -5.22
CA ARG A 302 16.94 -23.76 -5.55
C ARG A 302 16.37 -23.53 -6.96
N PRO A 303 15.89 -24.58 -7.65
CA PRO A 303 15.17 -24.42 -8.92
C PRO A 303 13.97 -23.49 -8.76
N ARG A 304 13.65 -22.71 -9.80
CA ARG A 304 12.55 -21.70 -9.74
C ARG A 304 11.20 -22.31 -9.37
N ASP A 305 10.90 -23.51 -9.87
CA ASP A 305 9.64 -24.19 -9.57
C ASP A 305 9.51 -24.53 -8.09
N LEU A 306 10.63 -24.82 -7.40
CA LEU A 306 10.62 -25.03 -5.95
C LEU A 306 10.35 -23.72 -5.21
N VAL A 307 10.89 -22.59 -5.69
CA VAL A 307 10.66 -21.26 -5.11
C VAL A 307 9.19 -20.87 -5.23
N ALA A 308 8.57 -21.04 -6.41
CA ALA A 308 7.15 -20.76 -6.60
C ALA A 308 6.25 -21.61 -5.68
N ARG A 309 6.58 -22.89 -5.51
CA ARG A 309 5.88 -23.78 -4.56
C ARG A 309 6.09 -23.37 -3.11
N LEU A 310 7.28 -22.90 -2.75
CA LEU A 310 7.57 -22.44 -1.41
C LEU A 310 6.79 -21.18 -1.06
N HIS A 311 6.67 -20.22 -1.99
CA HIS A 311 5.79 -19.06 -1.78
C HIS A 311 4.36 -19.53 -1.45
N ARG A 312 3.79 -20.43 -2.25
CA ARG A 312 2.46 -20.99 -2.01
C ARG A 312 2.31 -21.74 -0.67
N ALA A 313 3.40 -22.31 -0.17
CA ALA A 313 3.42 -23.04 1.09
C ALA A 313 3.65 -22.15 2.33
N THR A 314 4.06 -20.88 2.14
CA THR A 314 4.39 -19.96 3.22
C THR A 314 3.40 -18.81 3.30
N ASP A 315 3.07 -18.39 4.52
CA ASP A 315 2.09 -17.33 4.73
C ASP A 315 2.63 -15.93 4.43
N ARG A 316 3.95 -15.76 4.57
CA ARG A 316 4.65 -14.46 4.51
C ARG A 316 5.98 -14.63 3.81
N ALA A 317 6.42 -13.64 3.04
CA ALA A 317 7.73 -13.64 2.41
C ALA A 317 8.24 -12.22 2.15
N ILE A 318 9.55 -12.12 1.89
CA ILE A 318 10.23 -10.83 1.70
C ILE A 318 10.40 -10.51 0.21
N ALA A 319 10.12 -9.26 -0.17
CA ALA A 319 10.43 -8.68 -1.48
C ALA A 319 11.24 -7.38 -1.34
N LEU A 320 12.36 -7.27 -2.07
CA LEU A 320 13.25 -6.10 -2.00
C LEU A 320 13.20 -5.28 -3.27
N ASN A 321 13.02 -3.97 -3.13
CA ASN A 321 12.90 -3.00 -4.23
C ASN A 321 14.24 -2.33 -4.55
N SER A 322 14.52 -2.16 -5.84
CA SER A 322 15.72 -1.45 -6.34
C SER A 322 15.40 -0.06 -6.90
N ALA A 323 14.15 0.22 -7.25
CA ALA A 323 13.68 1.49 -7.79
C ALA A 323 12.85 2.24 -6.74
N VAL A 324 13.47 2.79 -5.71
CA VAL A 324 12.76 3.40 -4.56
C VAL A 324 11.75 4.47 -4.99
N GLY A 325 12.13 5.33 -5.95
CA GLY A 325 11.36 6.48 -6.39
C GLY A 325 10.54 6.30 -7.66
N SER A 326 10.06 5.10 -7.97
CA SER A 326 9.19 4.88 -9.13
C SER A 326 7.76 4.53 -8.70
N GLN A 327 6.78 5.12 -9.38
CA GLN A 327 5.36 4.86 -9.15
C GLN A 327 4.85 3.60 -9.85
N THR A 328 5.59 3.06 -10.81
CA THR A 328 5.12 1.92 -11.63
C THR A 328 6.13 0.79 -11.75
N MET A 329 7.41 1.04 -11.43
CA MET A 329 8.48 0.04 -11.43
C MET A 329 8.81 -0.36 -10.00
N PHE A 330 8.45 -1.59 -9.63
CA PHE A 330 8.81 -2.25 -8.38
C PHE A 330 9.15 -3.71 -8.62
N SER A 331 9.56 -4.44 -7.58
CA SER A 331 9.97 -5.83 -7.72
C SER A 331 8.81 -6.73 -8.13
N ASP A 332 8.97 -7.46 -9.24
CA ASP A 332 8.02 -8.49 -9.69
C ASP A 332 7.69 -9.53 -8.60
N ARG A 333 8.62 -9.73 -7.67
CA ARG A 333 8.45 -10.62 -6.52
C ARG A 333 7.22 -10.26 -5.67
N ILE A 334 6.83 -8.98 -5.64
CA ILE A 334 5.61 -8.54 -4.93
C ILE A 334 4.39 -9.19 -5.59
N LEU A 335 4.25 -9.05 -6.91
CA LEU A 335 3.14 -9.65 -7.66
C LEU A 335 3.17 -11.18 -7.63
N GLU A 336 4.36 -11.79 -7.72
CA GLU A 336 4.52 -13.25 -7.63
C GLU A 336 4.06 -13.80 -6.27
N LEU A 337 4.32 -13.08 -5.17
CA LEU A 337 3.92 -13.46 -3.82
C LEU A 337 2.42 -13.24 -3.59
N GLU A 338 1.89 -12.09 -3.99
CA GLU A 338 0.46 -11.78 -3.93
C GLU A 338 -0.36 -12.83 -4.70
N ALA A 339 0.05 -13.15 -5.94
CA ALA A 339 -0.58 -14.19 -6.75
C ALA A 339 -0.46 -15.60 -6.13
N SER A 340 0.57 -15.83 -5.30
CA SER A 340 0.76 -17.09 -4.58
C SER A 340 0.01 -17.14 -3.24
N GLY A 341 -0.81 -16.14 -2.92
CA GLY A 341 -1.54 -16.06 -1.65
C GLY A 341 -0.62 -15.84 -0.44
N THR A 342 0.52 -15.18 -0.64
CA THR A 342 1.53 -14.90 0.39
C THR A 342 1.51 -13.40 0.76
N MET A 343 1.49 -13.09 2.05
CA MET A 343 1.64 -11.71 2.53
C MET A 343 3.06 -11.21 2.27
N VAL A 344 3.19 -9.98 1.76
CA VAL A 344 4.48 -9.42 1.39
C VAL A 344 4.99 -8.49 2.48
N LEU A 345 6.24 -8.73 2.91
CA LEU A 345 7.06 -7.78 3.66
C LEU A 345 8.04 -7.13 2.68
N SER A 346 8.04 -5.82 2.54
CA SER A 346 8.81 -5.14 1.51
C SER A 346 9.60 -3.92 1.99
N THR A 347 10.68 -3.62 1.27
CA THR A 347 11.38 -2.33 1.40
C THR A 347 10.58 -1.28 0.64
N TYR A 348 10.69 -0.02 1.06
CA TYR A 348 9.94 1.06 0.44
C TYR A 348 10.15 1.18 -1.08
N ASN A 349 9.04 1.40 -1.78
CA ASN A 349 8.92 1.86 -3.16
C ASN A 349 7.64 2.71 -3.26
N GLN A 350 7.69 3.80 -4.02
CA GLN A 350 6.56 4.74 -4.16
C GLN A 350 5.28 4.08 -4.73
N GLY A 351 5.41 3.30 -5.80
CA GLY A 351 4.29 2.57 -6.41
C GLY A 351 3.66 1.53 -5.49
N VAL A 352 4.49 0.78 -4.75
CA VAL A 352 4.00 -0.20 -3.76
C VAL A 352 3.22 0.51 -2.65
N ASN A 353 3.72 1.64 -2.15
CA ASN A 353 2.99 2.42 -1.13
C ASN A 353 1.64 2.96 -1.64
N SER A 354 1.60 3.38 -2.90
CA SER A 354 0.39 3.98 -3.48
C SER A 354 -0.64 2.93 -3.89
N GLU A 355 -0.21 1.85 -4.54
CA GLU A 355 -1.11 0.90 -5.20
C GLU A 355 -1.29 -0.41 -4.41
N HIS A 356 -0.41 -0.71 -3.45
CA HIS A 356 -0.43 -1.94 -2.67
C HIS A 356 -0.38 -1.65 -1.15
N PRO A 357 -1.35 -0.90 -0.59
CA PRO A 357 -1.31 -0.49 0.81
C PRO A 357 -1.27 -1.66 1.81
N HIS A 358 -1.78 -2.83 1.40
CA HIS A 358 -1.76 -4.08 2.17
C HIS A 358 -0.37 -4.75 2.24
N VAL A 359 0.62 -4.29 1.46
CA VAL A 359 2.03 -4.69 1.59
C VAL A 359 2.63 -3.96 2.79
N HIS A 360 3.16 -4.71 3.75
CA HIS A 360 3.84 -4.11 4.89
C HIS A 360 5.21 -3.58 4.44
N ILE A 361 5.39 -2.26 4.56
CA ILE A 361 6.65 -1.59 4.24
C ILE A 361 7.42 -1.29 5.52
N ALA A 362 8.64 -1.81 5.62
CA ALA A 362 9.46 -1.62 6.81
C ALA A 362 9.84 -0.16 7.04
N GLN A 363 9.57 0.34 8.27
CA GLN A 363 10.05 1.62 8.79
C GLN A 363 11.34 1.48 9.61
N SER A 364 11.50 0.34 10.27
CA SER A 364 12.63 0.00 11.14
C SER A 364 12.63 -1.51 11.41
N PRO A 365 13.67 -2.09 12.05
CA PRO A 365 13.59 -3.45 12.57
C PRO A 365 12.45 -3.64 13.59
N GLN A 366 12.26 -2.66 14.49
CA GLN A 366 11.26 -2.73 15.57
C GLN A 366 9.84 -2.69 15.01
N ASP A 367 9.64 -1.93 13.94
CA ASP A 367 8.39 -1.84 13.19
C ASP A 367 7.99 -3.21 12.65
N VAL A 368 8.90 -3.86 11.91
CA VAL A 368 8.67 -5.17 11.31
C VAL A 368 8.38 -6.22 12.38
N ALA A 369 9.15 -6.20 13.48
CA ALA A 369 8.93 -7.09 14.61
C ALA A 369 7.55 -6.88 15.25
N ALA A 370 7.16 -5.63 15.49
CA ALA A 370 5.86 -5.28 16.07
C ALA A 370 4.70 -5.65 15.14
N ALA A 371 4.83 -5.38 13.83
CA ALA A 371 3.84 -5.76 12.82
C ALA A 371 3.62 -7.28 12.83
N LEU A 372 4.70 -8.07 12.88
CA LEU A 372 4.64 -9.54 12.93
C LEU A 372 4.08 -10.09 14.24
N GLU A 373 4.23 -9.36 15.36
CA GLU A 373 3.71 -9.72 16.68
C GLU A 373 2.19 -9.47 16.78
N VAL A 374 1.71 -8.32 16.28
CA VAL A 374 0.30 -7.93 16.39
C VAL A 374 -0.58 -8.51 15.28
N LEU A 375 0.01 -9.02 14.19
CA LEU A 375 -0.71 -9.56 13.05
C LEU A 375 -1.58 -10.76 13.43
N THR A 376 -2.90 -10.56 13.40
CA THR A 376 -3.86 -11.65 13.65
C THR A 376 -4.00 -12.56 12.43
N HIS A 377 -4.53 -13.77 12.64
CA HIS A 377 -4.84 -14.69 11.54
C HIS A 377 -5.86 -14.08 10.57
N ARG A 378 -6.90 -13.39 11.07
CA ARG A 378 -7.91 -12.71 10.23
C ARG A 378 -7.27 -11.66 9.32
N GLU A 379 -6.38 -10.82 9.87
CA GLU A 379 -5.69 -9.77 9.11
C GLU A 379 -4.75 -10.35 8.07
N LEU A 380 -3.93 -11.34 8.44
CA LEU A 380 -3.07 -12.05 7.50
C LEU A 380 -3.87 -12.55 6.29
N ARG A 381 -5.01 -13.22 6.54
CA ARG A 381 -5.84 -13.79 5.48
C ARG A 381 -6.54 -12.73 4.65
N ARG A 382 -7.01 -11.64 5.26
CA ARG A 382 -7.56 -10.47 4.56
C ARG A 382 -6.51 -9.85 3.61
N THR A 383 -5.30 -9.60 4.11
CA THR A 383 -4.17 -9.10 3.30
C THR A 383 -3.82 -10.03 2.14
N GLN A 384 -3.81 -11.34 2.36
CA GLN A 384 -3.57 -12.32 1.28
C GLN A 384 -4.70 -12.32 0.24
N ALA A 385 -5.96 -12.24 0.66
CA ALA A 385 -7.10 -12.18 -0.25
C ALA A 385 -7.07 -10.92 -1.12
N GLU A 386 -6.70 -9.77 -0.54
CA GLU A 386 -6.51 -8.52 -1.27
C GLU A 386 -5.35 -8.60 -2.27
N GLY A 387 -4.22 -9.19 -1.87
CA GLY A 387 -3.09 -9.44 -2.78
C GLY A 387 -3.49 -10.31 -3.97
N ILE A 388 -4.19 -11.43 -3.73
CA ILE A 388 -4.71 -12.28 -4.81
C ILE A 388 -5.61 -11.48 -5.75
N ARG A 389 -6.53 -10.69 -5.20
CA ARG A 389 -7.44 -9.85 -6.00
C ARG A 389 -6.65 -8.86 -6.85
N LYS A 390 -5.71 -8.12 -6.26
CA LYS A 390 -4.87 -7.12 -6.95
C LYS A 390 -4.07 -7.79 -8.08
N ALA A 391 -3.42 -8.91 -7.78
CA ALA A 391 -2.58 -9.63 -8.74
C ALA A 391 -3.37 -10.09 -9.98
N PHE A 392 -4.57 -10.64 -9.81
CA PHE A 392 -5.32 -11.25 -10.92
C PHE A 392 -6.34 -10.35 -11.60
N LEU A 393 -6.76 -9.25 -10.98
CA LEU A 393 -7.58 -8.23 -11.65
C LEU A 393 -6.73 -7.21 -12.39
N ASP A 394 -5.59 -6.80 -11.82
CA ASP A 394 -4.84 -5.67 -12.34
C ASP A 394 -3.55 -6.09 -13.05
N HIS A 395 -2.96 -7.23 -12.66
CA HIS A 395 -1.62 -7.62 -13.12
C HIS A 395 -1.60 -8.95 -13.88
N HIS A 396 -2.72 -9.45 -14.41
CA HIS A 396 -2.70 -10.71 -15.16
C HIS A 396 -1.89 -10.58 -16.47
N ALA A 397 -0.99 -11.53 -16.74
CA ALA A 397 -0.09 -11.51 -17.90
C ALA A 397 -0.84 -11.47 -19.25
N ALA A 398 -2.01 -12.09 -19.35
CA ALA A 398 -2.86 -12.02 -20.54
C ALA A 398 -3.27 -10.57 -20.87
N ASP A 399 -3.59 -9.75 -19.88
CA ASP A 399 -3.97 -8.35 -20.11
C ASP A 399 -2.77 -7.52 -20.56
N ARG A 400 -1.58 -7.83 -20.03
CA ARG A 400 -0.32 -7.22 -20.49
C ARG A 400 -0.10 -7.54 -21.98
N LEU A 401 -0.28 -8.80 -22.37
CA LEU A 401 -0.11 -9.25 -23.74
C LEU A 401 -1.13 -8.61 -24.69
N MET A 402 -2.40 -8.52 -24.29
CA MET A 402 -3.42 -7.84 -25.09
C MET A 402 -3.17 -6.33 -25.20
N THR A 403 -2.56 -5.71 -24.17
CA THR A 403 -2.15 -4.29 -24.23
C THR A 403 -1.00 -4.09 -25.22
N ILE A 404 -0.02 -5.01 -25.25
CA ILE A 404 1.06 -5.04 -26.25
C ILE A 404 0.48 -5.17 -27.66
N ALA A 405 -0.45 -6.11 -27.87
CA ALA A 405 -1.07 -6.34 -29.17
C ALA A 405 -1.94 -5.16 -29.64
N ALA A 406 -2.68 -4.53 -28.71
CA ALA A 406 -3.47 -3.34 -29.01
C ALA A 406 -2.60 -2.13 -29.37
N ALA A 407 -1.49 -1.92 -28.66
CA ALA A 407 -0.52 -0.87 -28.99
C ALA A 407 0.08 -1.09 -30.39
N ALA A 408 0.34 -2.34 -30.77
CA ALA A 408 0.84 -2.73 -32.09
C ALA A 408 -0.23 -2.74 -33.21
N GLY A 409 -1.50 -2.48 -32.89
CA GLY A 409 -2.59 -2.48 -33.86
C GLY A 409 -3.02 -3.86 -34.36
N VAL A 410 -2.61 -4.95 -33.70
CA VAL A 410 -2.92 -6.34 -34.10
C VAL A 410 -3.88 -7.06 -33.15
N GLY A 411 -4.30 -6.40 -32.07
CA GLY A 411 -5.28 -6.92 -31.11
C GLY A 411 -6.23 -5.82 -30.63
N THR A 412 -7.27 -6.23 -29.91
CA THR A 412 -8.20 -5.31 -29.23
C THR A 412 -8.12 -5.52 -27.72
N LEU A 413 -8.24 -4.45 -26.95
CA LEU A 413 -8.28 -4.57 -25.48
C LEU A 413 -9.51 -5.40 -25.07
N PRO A 414 -9.37 -6.28 -24.06
CA PRO A 414 -10.49 -7.07 -23.58
C PRO A 414 -11.58 -6.17 -23.02
N ARG A 415 -12.84 -6.47 -23.33
CA ARG A 415 -13.98 -5.81 -22.68
C ARG A 415 -14.10 -6.27 -21.23
N SER A 416 -14.59 -5.40 -20.36
CA SER A 416 -14.95 -5.80 -19.00
C SER A 416 -16.00 -6.93 -19.03
N PRO A 417 -15.90 -7.93 -18.14
CA PRO A 417 -16.90 -8.97 -18.02
C PRO A 417 -18.27 -8.39 -17.66
N ARG A 418 -19.34 -8.97 -18.20
CA ARG A 418 -20.71 -8.59 -17.86
C ARG A 418 -21.18 -9.39 -16.66
N LEU A 419 -21.44 -8.70 -15.55
CA LEU A 419 -21.87 -9.28 -14.28
C LEU A 419 -23.38 -9.15 -14.13
N LEU A 420 -24.03 -10.18 -13.59
CA LEU A 420 -25.45 -10.17 -13.29
C LEU A 420 -25.70 -10.91 -11.98
N ALA A 421 -26.45 -10.30 -11.07
CA ALA A 421 -26.90 -10.95 -9.85
C ALA A 421 -28.35 -11.41 -9.97
N VAL A 422 -28.66 -12.57 -9.39
CA VAL A 422 -30.00 -13.15 -9.40
C VAL A 422 -30.42 -13.56 -7.99
N THR A 423 -31.68 -13.31 -7.65
CA THR A 423 -32.22 -13.68 -6.34
C THR A 423 -33.66 -14.18 -6.43
N GLU A 424 -34.09 -14.95 -5.43
CA GLU A 424 -35.51 -15.29 -5.24
C GLU A 424 -36.28 -14.14 -4.59
N GLU A 425 -35.61 -13.35 -3.74
CA GLU A 425 -36.24 -12.35 -2.87
C GLU A 425 -35.52 -11.00 -3.02
N PRO A 426 -35.87 -10.19 -4.04
CA PRO A 426 -35.24 -8.90 -4.23
C PRO A 426 -35.57 -7.96 -3.06
N SER A 427 -34.55 -7.35 -2.49
CA SER A 427 -34.67 -6.39 -1.39
C SER A 427 -33.83 -5.14 -1.65
N GLU A 428 -34.19 -4.03 -1.01
CA GLU A 428 -33.44 -2.78 -1.16
C GLU A 428 -32.02 -2.88 -0.60
N THR A 429 -31.84 -3.65 0.46
CA THR A 429 -30.52 -3.95 1.03
C THR A 429 -29.63 -4.67 0.01
N LEU A 430 -30.16 -5.69 -0.68
CA LEU A 430 -29.39 -6.37 -1.73
C LEU A 430 -29.08 -5.44 -2.91
N ARG A 431 -30.02 -4.59 -3.32
CA ARG A 431 -29.77 -3.60 -4.38
C ARG A 431 -28.63 -2.66 -3.99
N ARG A 432 -28.58 -2.22 -2.74
CA ARG A 432 -27.50 -1.38 -2.22
C ARG A 432 -26.16 -2.10 -2.23
N ASP A 433 -26.10 -3.32 -1.68
CA ASP A 433 -24.86 -4.12 -1.64
C ASP A 433 -24.30 -4.37 -3.06
N LEU A 434 -25.18 -4.60 -4.05
CA LEU A 434 -24.79 -4.85 -5.43
C LEU A 434 -24.49 -3.59 -6.24
N ALA A 435 -25.18 -2.48 -5.96
CA ALA A 435 -24.83 -1.18 -6.53
C ALA A 435 -23.43 -0.73 -6.06
N GLY A 436 -23.02 -1.16 -4.87
CA GLY A 436 -21.76 -0.80 -4.23
C GLY A 436 -20.54 -1.68 -4.55
N GLN A 437 -20.62 -2.57 -5.54
CA GLN A 437 -19.50 -3.45 -5.89
C GLN A 437 -18.32 -2.68 -6.50
N SER A 438 -17.09 -3.10 -6.18
CA SER A 438 -15.85 -2.45 -6.61
C SER A 438 -15.55 -2.61 -8.10
N LEU A 439 -16.19 -3.57 -8.77
CA LEU A 439 -16.16 -3.73 -10.23
C LEU A 439 -17.17 -2.82 -10.95
N GLY A 440 -17.89 -1.99 -10.21
CA GLY A 440 -19.03 -1.21 -10.67
C GLY A 440 -20.37 -1.85 -10.30
N PRO A 441 -21.49 -1.11 -10.42
CA PRO A 441 -22.81 -1.58 -10.04
C PRO A 441 -23.20 -2.89 -10.77
N VAL A 442 -23.63 -3.89 -10.00
CA VAL A 442 -24.11 -5.16 -10.54
C VAL A 442 -25.64 -5.15 -10.58
N GLU A 443 -26.22 -5.39 -11.75
CA GLU A 443 -27.67 -5.48 -11.92
C GLU A 443 -28.24 -6.65 -11.10
N LEU A 444 -29.30 -6.40 -10.32
CA LEU A 444 -30.05 -7.41 -9.57
C LEU A 444 -31.39 -7.71 -10.25
N ILE A 445 -31.61 -8.97 -10.61
CA ILE A 445 -32.88 -9.44 -11.18
C ILE A 445 -33.42 -10.66 -10.41
N ASP A 446 -34.68 -11.01 -10.67
CA ASP A 446 -35.27 -12.27 -10.20
C ASP A 446 -35.05 -13.42 -11.21
N TRP A 447 -35.33 -14.65 -10.78
CA TRP A 447 -35.17 -15.85 -11.61
C TRP A 447 -36.12 -15.89 -12.81
N GLU A 448 -37.31 -15.30 -12.72
CA GLU A 448 -38.28 -15.26 -13.83
C GLU A 448 -37.78 -14.32 -14.94
N GLN A 449 -37.25 -13.16 -14.56
CA GLN A 449 -36.58 -12.21 -15.44
C GLN A 449 -35.38 -12.85 -16.12
N LEU A 450 -34.54 -13.58 -15.37
CA LEU A 450 -33.39 -14.30 -15.93
C LEU A 450 -33.83 -15.34 -16.96
N SER A 451 -34.84 -16.15 -16.64
CA SER A 451 -35.38 -17.18 -17.55
C SER A 451 -35.93 -16.59 -18.85
N ARG A 452 -36.63 -15.45 -18.77
CA ARG A 452 -37.09 -14.70 -19.95
C ARG A 452 -35.94 -14.18 -20.80
N ARG A 453 -34.89 -13.61 -20.18
CA ARG A 453 -33.69 -13.12 -20.90
C ARG A 453 -32.92 -14.25 -21.57
N ALA A 454 -32.76 -15.39 -20.89
CA ALA A 454 -32.11 -16.58 -21.44
C ALA A 454 -32.87 -17.12 -22.64
N SER A 455 -34.20 -17.21 -22.54
CA SER A 455 -35.09 -17.68 -23.63
C SER A 455 -35.07 -16.76 -24.86
N ALA A 456 -34.79 -15.47 -24.68
CA ALA A 456 -34.69 -14.49 -25.76
C ALA A 456 -33.31 -14.46 -26.46
N GLY A 457 -32.34 -15.27 -26.02
CA GLY A 457 -30.97 -15.24 -26.55
C GLY A 457 -30.16 -14.00 -26.16
N ILE A 458 -30.63 -13.21 -25.19
CA ILE A 458 -30.04 -11.92 -24.77
C ILE A 458 -29.03 -12.08 -23.62
N ALA A 459 -28.83 -13.31 -23.13
CA ALA A 459 -28.02 -13.63 -21.96
C ALA A 459 -26.51 -13.79 -22.27
N GLU A 460 -25.87 -12.78 -22.87
CA GLU A 460 -24.39 -12.69 -22.82
C GLU A 460 -23.95 -12.15 -21.45
N VAL A 461 -24.13 -12.96 -20.41
CA VAL A 461 -23.58 -12.75 -19.07
C VAL A 461 -22.28 -13.54 -18.97
N ASP A 462 -21.20 -12.89 -18.56
CA ASP A 462 -19.93 -13.59 -18.33
C ASP A 462 -19.89 -14.20 -16.93
N MET A 463 -20.41 -13.51 -15.91
CA MET A 463 -20.48 -14.01 -14.54
C MET A 463 -21.87 -13.81 -13.93
N LEU A 464 -22.52 -14.91 -13.54
CA LEU A 464 -23.77 -14.90 -12.79
C LEU A 464 -23.50 -15.09 -11.30
N LEU A 465 -24.11 -14.24 -10.47
CA LEU A 465 -24.01 -14.23 -9.02
C LEU A 465 -25.39 -14.51 -8.39
N PRO A 466 -25.72 -15.75 -8.03
CA PRO A 466 -26.87 -15.98 -7.16
C PRO A 466 -26.62 -15.31 -5.79
N VAL A 467 -27.60 -14.56 -5.30
CA VAL A 467 -27.54 -13.84 -4.01
C VAL A 467 -28.84 -14.00 -3.22
N SER A 468 -28.77 -13.78 -1.91
CA SER A 468 -29.90 -13.95 -1.00
C SER A 468 -29.90 -12.87 0.08
N PRO A 469 -31.09 -12.38 0.53
CA PRO A 469 -31.17 -11.43 1.65
C PRO A 469 -30.72 -12.03 2.99
N ARG A 470 -30.40 -13.33 3.04
CA ARG A 470 -29.78 -13.99 4.19
C ARG A 470 -28.33 -13.57 4.42
N HIS A 471 -27.70 -12.91 3.45
CA HIS A 471 -26.32 -12.45 3.54
C HIS A 471 -26.22 -10.96 3.24
N ARG A 472 -25.15 -10.35 3.74
CA ARG A 472 -24.65 -9.05 3.33
C ARG A 472 -23.39 -9.25 2.51
N TYR A 473 -23.28 -8.51 1.42
CA TYR A 473 -22.19 -8.67 0.45
C TYR A 473 -21.30 -7.43 0.48
N ALA A 474 -20.00 -7.65 0.68
CA ALA A 474 -19.03 -6.57 0.63
C ALA A 474 -18.85 -6.03 -0.80
N PRO A 475 -18.46 -4.75 -0.96
CA PRO A 475 -17.96 -4.17 -2.21
C PRO A 475 -17.02 -5.08 -3.03
N THR A 476 -16.17 -5.86 -2.37
CA THR A 476 -15.19 -6.74 -3.02
C THR A 476 -15.72 -8.13 -3.38
N TYR A 477 -16.98 -8.44 -3.06
CA TYR A 477 -17.55 -9.78 -3.21
C TYR A 477 -17.47 -10.31 -4.65
N ALA A 478 -17.96 -9.54 -5.62
CA ALA A 478 -17.89 -9.90 -7.03
C ALA A 478 -16.45 -9.92 -7.55
N ALA A 479 -15.61 -9.01 -7.05
CA ALA A 479 -14.20 -8.92 -7.42
C ALA A 479 -13.41 -10.17 -7.01
N ASP A 480 -13.67 -10.72 -5.83
CA ASP A 480 -13.04 -11.96 -5.37
C ASP A 480 -13.40 -13.16 -6.28
N HIS A 481 -14.68 -13.27 -6.67
CA HIS A 481 -15.10 -14.30 -7.62
C HIS A 481 -14.46 -14.11 -8.99
N LEU A 482 -14.43 -12.89 -9.53
CA LEU A 482 -13.82 -12.63 -10.83
C LEU A 482 -12.31 -12.91 -10.82
N ALA A 483 -11.60 -12.48 -9.78
CA ALA A 483 -10.18 -12.76 -9.59
C ALA A 483 -9.94 -14.27 -9.57
N SER A 484 -10.83 -15.04 -8.93
CA SER A 484 -10.72 -16.49 -8.92
C SER A 484 -10.84 -17.12 -10.31
N PHE A 485 -11.80 -16.70 -11.15
CA PHE A 485 -11.88 -17.18 -12.52
C PHE A 485 -10.66 -16.83 -13.38
N ALA A 486 -9.86 -15.83 -12.99
CA ALA A 486 -8.62 -15.48 -13.66
C ALA A 486 -7.42 -16.38 -13.28
N HIS A 487 -7.56 -17.30 -12.31
CA HIS A 487 -6.43 -18.15 -11.87
C HIS A 487 -6.76 -19.64 -11.70
N GLN A 488 -7.94 -20.11 -12.11
CA GLN A 488 -8.33 -21.53 -12.08
C GLN A 488 -9.35 -21.87 -13.20
N ARG A 489 -9.55 -23.18 -13.46
CA ARG A 489 -10.33 -23.69 -14.61
C ARG A 489 -11.80 -24.01 -14.39
N ASP A 490 -12.26 -24.18 -13.16
CA ASP A 490 -13.67 -24.45 -12.86
C ASP A 490 -14.56 -23.26 -13.23
N CYS A 491 -15.71 -23.60 -13.83
CA CYS A 491 -16.74 -22.63 -14.18
C CYS A 491 -17.59 -22.18 -13.00
N VAL A 492 -17.37 -22.74 -11.80
CA VAL A 492 -18.09 -22.39 -10.59
C VAL A 492 -17.09 -22.09 -9.48
N THR A 493 -17.32 -21.00 -8.76
CA THR A 493 -16.58 -20.67 -7.54
C THR A 493 -17.54 -20.50 -6.39
N THR A 494 -17.08 -20.70 -5.17
CA THR A 494 -17.90 -20.55 -3.95
C THR A 494 -17.07 -19.92 -2.85
N LYS A 495 -17.63 -18.94 -2.14
CA LYS A 495 -17.04 -18.49 -0.89
C LYS A 495 -17.37 -19.45 0.24
N LEU A 496 -16.41 -19.66 1.12
CA LEU A 496 -16.61 -20.44 2.33
C LEU A 496 -17.33 -19.62 3.40
N ALA A 497 -17.78 -20.28 4.47
CA ALA A 497 -18.40 -19.59 5.59
C ALA A 497 -17.44 -18.54 6.19
N SER A 498 -17.98 -17.35 6.46
CA SER A 498 -17.22 -16.23 7.02
C SER A 498 -16.63 -16.60 8.38
N PRO A 499 -15.33 -16.36 8.62
CA PRO A 499 -14.73 -16.60 9.92
C PRO A 499 -15.44 -15.72 10.96
N GLY A 500 -16.22 -16.37 11.84
CA GLY A 500 -17.21 -15.74 12.69
C GLY A 500 -16.71 -14.49 13.40
N VAL A 501 -17.51 -13.42 13.32
CA VAL A 501 -17.41 -12.27 14.22
C VAL A 501 -17.56 -12.81 15.66
N PRO A 502 -16.74 -12.38 16.64
CA PRO A 502 -16.92 -12.81 18.01
C PRO A 502 -18.32 -12.43 18.46
N THR A 503 -19.20 -13.40 18.69
CA THR A 503 -20.45 -13.17 19.41
C THR A 503 -20.07 -13.00 20.88
N GLY A 504 -19.85 -11.76 21.32
CA GLY A 504 -19.72 -11.45 22.73
C GLY A 504 -21.06 -11.70 23.42
N THR A 505 -21.15 -12.77 24.21
CA THR A 505 -22.22 -12.88 25.21
C THR A 505 -21.75 -12.17 26.47
N LEU A 506 -22.58 -11.24 26.98
CA LEU A 506 -22.38 -10.51 28.24
C LEU A 506 -22.39 -11.40 29.50
N ASP A 507 -22.73 -12.68 29.37
CA ASP A 507 -22.59 -13.66 30.43
C ASP A 507 -21.27 -14.43 30.25
N GLY A 508 -20.39 -14.36 31.25
CA GLY A 508 -19.01 -14.87 31.28
C GLY A 508 -18.81 -16.39 31.13
N THR A 509 -19.57 -17.06 30.27
CA THR A 509 -19.31 -18.42 29.82
C THR A 509 -18.42 -18.39 28.58
N ARG A 510 -17.23 -19.02 28.68
CA ARG A 510 -16.29 -19.19 27.55
C ARG A 510 -17.00 -19.82 26.34
N PRO A 511 -16.91 -19.24 25.12
CA PRO A 511 -17.43 -19.87 23.92
C PRO A 511 -16.66 -21.17 23.63
N SER A 512 -17.38 -22.26 23.37
CA SER A 512 -16.80 -23.49 22.83
C SER A 512 -16.42 -23.28 21.34
N THR A 513 -15.15 -22.92 21.14
CA THR A 513 -14.28 -22.98 19.94
C THR A 513 -14.83 -22.58 18.56
N THR A 514 -15.06 -21.27 18.37
CA THR A 514 -15.04 -20.61 17.03
C THR A 514 -13.73 -20.82 16.27
N ALA A 515 -12.60 -20.98 16.96
CA ALA A 515 -11.28 -21.19 16.38
C ALA A 515 -11.17 -22.47 15.53
N ASP A 516 -11.80 -23.57 15.93
CA ASP A 516 -11.76 -24.85 15.18
C ASP A 516 -12.57 -24.80 13.89
N ALA A 517 -13.66 -24.02 13.86
CA ALA A 517 -14.44 -23.79 12.65
C ALA A 517 -13.67 -22.90 11.64
N VAL A 518 -13.02 -21.84 12.14
CA VAL A 518 -12.16 -20.96 11.33
C VAL A 518 -10.96 -21.73 10.75
N ALA A 519 -10.27 -22.52 11.58
CA ALA A 519 -9.14 -23.33 11.14
C ALA A 519 -9.56 -24.42 10.14
N ARG A 520 -10.77 -24.99 10.27
CA ARG A 520 -11.33 -25.91 9.28
C ARG A 520 -11.66 -25.20 7.97
N SER A 521 -12.33 -24.05 8.00
CA SER A 521 -12.64 -23.26 6.81
C SER A 521 -11.37 -22.84 6.05
N ASP A 522 -10.35 -22.37 6.78
CA ASP A 522 -9.08 -21.93 6.19
C ASP A 522 -8.35 -23.05 5.44
N ARG A 523 -8.36 -24.29 5.96
CA ARG A 523 -7.75 -25.45 5.28
C ARG A 523 -8.42 -25.82 3.97
N HIS A 524 -9.70 -25.47 3.77
CA HIS A 524 -10.44 -25.76 2.55
C HIS A 524 -10.41 -24.60 1.54
N SER A 525 -9.88 -23.44 1.93
CA SER A 525 -9.70 -22.30 1.03
C SER A 525 -8.74 -22.64 -0.11
N HIS A 526 -9.00 -22.07 -1.27
CA HIS A 526 -8.21 -22.22 -2.50
C HIS A 526 -8.09 -23.67 -3.02
N ARG A 527 -9.13 -24.49 -2.82
CA ARG A 527 -9.17 -25.89 -3.29
C ARG A 527 -10.35 -26.14 -4.21
N HIS A 528 -10.15 -27.05 -5.16
CA HIS A 528 -11.24 -27.65 -5.91
C HIS A 528 -12.03 -28.59 -5.01
N ARG A 529 -13.36 -28.54 -5.11
CA ARG A 529 -14.27 -29.40 -4.36
C ARG A 529 -15.49 -29.76 -5.20
N VAL A 530 -16.07 -30.91 -4.89
CA VAL A 530 -17.37 -31.29 -5.45
C VAL A 530 -18.46 -30.60 -4.65
N GLY A 531 -19.31 -29.87 -5.35
CA GLY A 531 -20.52 -29.27 -4.82
C GLY A 531 -20.32 -27.88 -4.21
N VAL A 532 -21.42 -27.13 -4.21
CA VAL A 532 -21.59 -25.82 -3.56
C VAL A 532 -22.57 -26.00 -2.40
N GLU A 533 -22.18 -25.53 -1.21
CA GLU A 533 -23.00 -25.63 0.01
C GLU A 533 -24.13 -24.59 0.03
N ASP A 534 -23.80 -23.35 -0.33
CA ASP A 534 -24.74 -22.24 -0.41
C ASP A 534 -24.70 -21.62 -1.80
N LEU A 535 -25.80 -21.76 -2.55
CA LEU A 535 -25.91 -21.20 -3.89
C LEU A 535 -25.70 -19.68 -3.88
N ALA A 536 -26.15 -18.99 -2.82
CA ALA A 536 -26.06 -17.54 -2.68
C ALA A 536 -24.63 -17.02 -2.39
N LEU A 537 -23.67 -17.92 -2.20
CA LEU A 537 -22.24 -17.64 -2.04
C LEU A 537 -21.41 -18.13 -3.24
N SER A 538 -22.07 -18.47 -4.35
CA SER A 538 -21.43 -18.97 -5.56
C SER A 538 -21.38 -17.93 -6.68
N ALA A 539 -20.46 -18.16 -7.63
CA ALA A 539 -20.46 -17.47 -8.90
C ALA A 539 -20.31 -18.49 -10.03
N TRP A 540 -20.88 -18.17 -11.19
CA TRP A 540 -20.92 -19.06 -12.35
C TRP A 540 -20.39 -18.33 -13.58
N TRP A 541 -19.31 -18.85 -14.17
CA TRP A 541 -18.69 -18.32 -15.37
C TRP A 541 -19.35 -18.88 -16.63
N ARG A 542 -19.95 -18.01 -17.43
CA ARG A 542 -20.66 -18.32 -18.69
C ARG A 542 -21.55 -19.57 -18.60
N PRO A 543 -22.49 -19.62 -17.63
CA PRO A 543 -23.38 -20.76 -17.47
C PRO A 543 -24.22 -21.00 -18.74
N ALA A 544 -24.41 -22.27 -19.09
CA ALA A 544 -25.25 -22.64 -20.23
C ALA A 544 -26.71 -22.19 -20.03
N ALA A 545 -27.37 -21.78 -21.12
CA ALA A 545 -28.71 -21.17 -21.06
C ALA A 545 -29.79 -22.09 -20.45
N ASP A 546 -29.67 -23.40 -20.66
CA ASP A 546 -30.57 -24.42 -20.08
C ASP A 546 -30.45 -24.53 -18.55
N ARG A 547 -29.38 -23.98 -17.97
CA ARG A 547 -29.18 -23.88 -16.51
C ARG A 547 -29.77 -22.59 -15.92
N LEU A 548 -30.07 -21.59 -16.75
CA LEU A 548 -30.57 -20.27 -16.34
C LEU A 548 -32.10 -20.22 -16.23
N VAL A 549 -32.69 -21.23 -15.60
CA VAL A 549 -34.16 -21.43 -15.56
C VAL A 549 -34.75 -21.13 -14.19
N SER A 550 -34.19 -21.68 -13.11
CA SER A 550 -34.66 -21.47 -11.74
C SER A 550 -33.56 -21.74 -10.71
N ALA A 551 -33.72 -21.20 -9.50
CA ALA A 551 -32.84 -21.47 -8.37
C ALA A 551 -32.74 -22.97 -8.07
N GLU A 552 -33.87 -23.68 -8.11
CA GLU A 552 -33.92 -25.13 -7.87
C GLU A 552 -33.08 -25.89 -8.90
N ARG A 553 -33.22 -25.55 -10.19
CA ARG A 553 -32.50 -26.24 -11.25
C ARG A 553 -30.99 -26.01 -11.16
N LEU A 554 -30.58 -24.77 -10.90
CA LEU A 554 -29.17 -24.46 -10.71
C LEU A 554 -28.63 -25.13 -9.43
N GLY A 555 -29.42 -25.14 -8.35
CA GLY A 555 -29.10 -25.79 -7.09
C GLY A 555 -28.96 -27.31 -7.19
N GLN A 556 -29.72 -27.99 -8.06
CA GLN A 556 -29.53 -29.42 -8.35
C GLN A 556 -28.15 -29.70 -8.96
N VAL A 557 -27.74 -28.89 -9.95
CA VAL A 557 -26.42 -28.98 -10.58
C VAL A 557 -25.32 -28.62 -9.59
N ALA A 558 -25.57 -27.61 -8.75
CA ALA A 558 -24.62 -27.10 -7.77
C ALA A 558 -24.15 -28.18 -6.78
N ARG A 559 -24.91 -29.26 -6.54
CA ARG A 559 -24.52 -30.35 -5.62
C ARG A 559 -23.46 -31.30 -6.18
N SER A 560 -23.29 -31.36 -7.51
CA SER A 560 -22.39 -32.31 -8.17
C SER A 560 -21.34 -31.64 -9.07
N VAL A 561 -21.39 -30.32 -9.23
CA VAL A 561 -20.43 -29.57 -10.04
C VAL A 561 -19.07 -29.48 -9.34
N GLN A 562 -17.98 -29.45 -10.11
CA GLN A 562 -16.69 -29.02 -9.58
C GLN A 562 -16.75 -27.51 -9.34
N ALA A 563 -16.38 -27.10 -8.14
CA ALA A 563 -16.33 -25.70 -7.74
C ALA A 563 -15.00 -25.40 -7.05
N TYR A 564 -14.49 -24.21 -7.31
CA TYR A 564 -13.32 -23.69 -6.61
C TYR A 564 -13.73 -22.92 -5.35
N ALA A 565 -13.22 -23.34 -4.19
CA ALA A 565 -13.48 -22.68 -2.92
C ALA A 565 -12.55 -21.48 -2.71
N ILE A 566 -13.13 -20.30 -2.50
CA ILE A 566 -12.47 -19.07 -2.09
C ILE A 566 -12.59 -18.93 -0.56
N ASP A 567 -11.75 -18.12 0.06
CA ASP A 567 -11.92 -17.79 1.48
C ASP A 567 -13.30 -17.20 1.83
N GLY A 568 -13.58 -17.10 3.13
CA GLY A 568 -14.86 -16.63 3.64
C GLY A 568 -14.99 -15.11 3.78
N PHE A 569 -14.04 -14.31 3.28
CA PHE A 569 -14.14 -12.85 3.38
C PHE A 569 -15.14 -12.27 2.38
N GLY A 570 -15.54 -11.01 2.60
CA GLY A 570 -16.42 -10.28 1.68
C GLY A 570 -17.90 -10.66 1.75
N HIS A 571 -18.32 -11.41 2.76
CA HIS A 571 -19.74 -11.61 3.11
C HIS A 571 -19.91 -11.91 4.61
N HIS A 572 -21.14 -11.73 5.11
CA HIS A 572 -21.55 -12.18 6.44
C HIS A 572 -23.07 -12.43 6.50
N PRO A 573 -23.56 -13.30 7.41
CA PRO A 573 -24.99 -13.54 7.57
C PRO A 573 -25.74 -12.27 7.98
N ALA A 574 -26.89 -12.02 7.37
CA ALA A 574 -27.76 -10.89 7.70
C ALA A 574 -28.36 -10.99 9.11
N SER A 575 -28.51 -12.22 9.63
CA SER A 575 -29.00 -12.50 10.99
C SER A 575 -27.94 -12.29 12.08
N THR A 576 -26.71 -11.90 11.72
CA THR A 576 -25.69 -11.59 12.71
C THR A 576 -26.21 -10.43 13.56
N GLN A 577 -26.77 -10.75 14.74
CA GLN A 577 -27.12 -9.77 15.76
C GLN A 577 -25.82 -9.13 16.21
N ILE A 578 -25.52 -8.00 15.61
CA ILE A 578 -24.39 -7.19 15.98
C ILE A 578 -24.91 -6.30 17.10
N THR A 579 -24.69 -6.67 18.36
CA THR A 579 -24.87 -5.77 19.50
C THR A 579 -23.69 -4.80 19.50
N LEU A 580 -23.68 -3.82 18.59
CA LEU A 580 -22.66 -2.76 18.50
C LEU A 580 -23.34 -1.48 18.06
N ARG A 581 -22.69 -0.34 18.32
CA ARG A 581 -23.11 0.98 17.82
C ARG A 581 -23.60 0.88 16.39
N ASP A 582 -24.73 1.53 16.11
CA ASP A 582 -25.26 1.63 14.76
C ASP A 582 -24.18 2.15 13.79
N ALA A 583 -24.34 1.84 12.51
CA ALA A 583 -23.49 2.37 11.44
C ALA A 583 -23.29 3.88 11.64
N ALA A 584 -22.13 4.42 11.24
CA ALA A 584 -21.81 5.83 11.50
C ALA A 584 -23.00 6.74 11.15
N PRO A 585 -23.45 7.60 12.08
CA PRO A 585 -24.71 8.30 11.94
C PRO A 585 -24.70 9.11 10.66
N ASP A 586 -25.74 8.95 9.84
CA ASP A 586 -26.04 9.88 8.78
C ASP A 586 -26.63 11.13 9.45
N LEU A 587 -26.14 12.32 9.08
CA LEU A 587 -26.71 13.68 9.31
C LEU A 587 -25.98 14.56 10.37
N ASP A 588 -25.87 15.86 10.05
CA ASP A 588 -25.32 16.93 10.91
C ASP A 588 -26.10 17.15 12.23
N ASP A 589 -27.27 16.52 12.40
CA ASP A 589 -28.20 16.74 13.52
C ASP A 589 -27.89 15.91 14.79
N ASP A 590 -26.93 14.97 14.73
CA ASP A 590 -26.66 14.04 15.85
C ASP A 590 -25.28 14.19 16.50
N VAL A 591 -24.57 15.29 16.21
CA VAL A 591 -23.21 15.52 16.74
C VAL A 591 -23.16 15.51 18.27
N GLU A 592 -24.19 16.04 18.95
CA GLU A 592 -24.24 16.08 20.42
C GLU A 592 -24.47 14.70 21.04
N THR A 593 -25.33 13.88 20.44
CA THR A 593 -25.54 12.49 20.86
C THR A 593 -24.28 11.68 20.61
N PHE A 594 -23.67 11.83 19.43
CA PHE A 594 -22.40 11.19 19.11
C PHE A 594 -21.28 11.63 20.07
N ALA A 595 -21.24 12.90 20.47
CA ALA A 595 -20.30 13.37 21.48
C ALA A 595 -20.54 12.73 22.85
N ALA A 596 -21.80 12.50 23.24
CA ALA A 596 -22.13 11.77 24.46
C ALA A 596 -21.66 10.31 24.41
N GLU A 597 -21.88 9.65 23.27
CA GLU A 597 -21.38 8.30 23.00
C GLU A 597 -19.85 8.23 23.07
N VAL A 598 -19.15 9.16 22.41
CA VAL A 598 -17.69 9.25 22.45
C VAL A 598 -17.21 9.40 23.90
N ARG A 599 -17.82 10.27 24.70
CA ARG A 599 -17.50 10.39 26.14
C ARG A 599 -17.74 9.09 26.91
N GLU A 600 -18.89 8.46 26.72
CA GLU A 600 -19.23 7.20 27.39
C GLU A 600 -18.22 6.08 27.06
N THR A 601 -17.78 5.97 25.80
CA THR A 601 -16.75 5.00 25.40
C THR A 601 -15.43 5.27 26.09
N ALA A 602 -14.98 6.53 26.06
CA ALA A 602 -13.71 6.92 26.67
C ALA A 602 -13.68 6.62 28.17
N GLU A 603 -14.76 6.96 28.88
CA GLU A 603 -14.92 6.71 30.31
C GLU A 603 -15.02 5.20 30.63
N THR A 604 -15.86 4.46 29.90
CA THR A 604 -16.11 3.04 30.14
C THR A 604 -14.88 2.18 29.92
N LEU A 605 -14.08 2.52 28.90
CA LEU A 605 -12.87 1.77 28.54
C LEU A 605 -11.58 2.34 29.18
N GLY A 606 -11.66 3.47 29.90
CA GLY A 606 -10.50 4.11 30.51
C GLY A 606 -9.46 4.60 29.50
N LEU A 607 -9.93 5.15 28.37
CA LEU A 607 -9.07 5.61 27.28
C LEU A 607 -8.36 6.92 27.65
N ARG A 608 -7.12 7.08 27.21
CA ARG A 608 -6.23 8.19 27.60
C ARG A 608 -5.85 9.12 26.45
N LEU A 609 -5.85 8.60 25.23
CA LEU A 609 -5.43 9.33 24.03
C LEU A 609 -6.49 9.25 22.93
N SER A 610 -7.02 10.38 22.50
CA SER A 610 -7.89 10.48 21.32
C SER A 610 -7.02 10.60 20.08
N VAL A 611 -7.16 9.69 19.13
CA VAL A 611 -6.47 9.74 17.83
C VAL A 611 -7.50 10.10 16.78
N VAL A 612 -7.40 11.33 16.25
CA VAL A 612 -8.31 11.85 15.22
C VAL A 612 -7.79 11.47 13.84
N ILE A 613 -8.60 10.71 13.09
CA ILE A 613 -8.29 10.29 11.72
C ILE A 613 -9.35 10.86 10.75
N PRO A 614 -9.01 11.88 9.95
CA PRO A 614 -9.90 12.39 8.91
C PRO A 614 -9.89 11.44 7.69
N VAL A 615 -11.04 10.90 7.33
CA VAL A 615 -11.18 9.89 6.27
C VAL A 615 -11.89 10.50 5.07
N TYR A 616 -11.37 10.27 3.86
CA TYR A 616 -12.07 10.59 2.60
C TYR A 616 -11.46 9.74 1.47
N GLU A 617 -12.25 8.88 0.84
CA GLU A 617 -11.86 8.07 -0.33
C GLU A 617 -10.53 7.30 -0.17
N ASN A 618 -10.28 6.73 1.02
CA ASN A 618 -8.97 6.13 1.34
C ASN A 618 -9.04 4.92 2.29
N GLY A 619 -10.06 4.07 2.14
CA GLY A 619 -10.32 2.92 3.02
C GLY A 619 -9.16 1.92 3.14
N ASP A 620 -8.51 1.58 2.03
CA ASP A 620 -7.44 0.59 2.05
C ASP A 620 -6.20 1.10 2.80
N HIS A 621 -5.80 2.36 2.59
CA HIS A 621 -4.73 2.99 3.37
C HIS A 621 -5.13 3.15 4.83
N LEU A 622 -6.36 3.60 5.12
CA LEU A 622 -6.86 3.68 6.50
C LEU A 622 -6.66 2.36 7.25
N ARG A 623 -6.99 1.23 6.62
CA ARG A 623 -6.87 -0.10 7.24
C ARG A 623 -5.42 -0.53 7.40
N HIS A 624 -4.66 -0.52 6.31
CA HIS A 624 -3.35 -1.19 6.23
C HIS A 624 -2.16 -0.31 6.56
N LYS A 625 -2.35 1.01 6.58
CA LYS A 625 -1.36 2.01 6.99
C LYS A 625 -1.72 2.58 8.34
N ALA A 626 -2.68 3.51 8.40
CA ALA A 626 -2.98 4.26 9.61
C ALA A 626 -3.41 3.34 10.77
N PHE A 627 -4.47 2.56 10.61
CA PHE A 627 -4.99 1.71 11.68
C PHE A 627 -4.03 0.59 12.07
N ALA A 628 -3.44 -0.10 11.08
CA ALA A 628 -2.41 -1.11 11.32
C ALA A 628 -1.22 -0.54 12.11
N SER A 629 -0.83 0.71 11.85
CA SER A 629 0.26 1.37 12.57
C SER A 629 -0.04 1.60 14.05
N LEU A 630 -1.28 2.01 14.38
CA LEU A 630 -1.71 2.21 15.76
C LEU A 630 -1.67 0.92 16.56
N ARG A 631 -2.04 -0.22 15.95
CA ARG A 631 -2.02 -1.54 16.59
C ARG A 631 -0.63 -1.97 17.07
N ARG A 632 0.44 -1.49 16.41
CA ARG A 632 1.83 -1.78 16.79
C ARG A 632 2.23 -1.09 18.11
N SER A 633 1.50 -0.05 18.50
CA SER A 633 1.77 0.68 19.75
C SER A 633 1.36 -0.12 20.99
N SER A 634 2.12 0.01 22.07
CA SER A 634 1.75 -0.47 23.40
C SER A 634 0.59 0.31 24.01
N LEU A 635 0.27 1.50 23.48
CA LEU A 635 -0.87 2.32 23.89
C LEU A 635 -2.19 1.93 23.21
N PHE A 636 -2.20 1.01 22.25
CA PHE A 636 -3.36 0.77 21.38
C PHE A 636 -4.70 0.57 22.12
N ASP A 637 -4.68 -0.18 23.23
CA ASP A 637 -5.90 -0.47 24.02
C ASP A 637 -6.37 0.74 24.86
N GLN A 638 -5.55 1.78 24.98
CA GLN A 638 -5.85 3.04 25.67
C GLN A 638 -6.12 4.21 24.69
N MET A 639 -6.16 3.94 23.38
CA MET A 639 -6.47 4.93 22.36
C MET A 639 -7.96 4.96 22.07
N HIS A 640 -8.57 6.15 22.07
CA HIS A 640 -9.86 6.38 21.45
C HIS A 640 -9.66 6.80 20.00
N ILE A 641 -9.92 5.90 19.07
CA ILE A 641 -9.70 6.16 17.64
C ILE A 641 -10.98 6.75 17.05
N LEU A 642 -10.91 8.00 16.61
CA LEU A 642 -12.04 8.73 16.02
C LEU A 642 -11.89 8.76 14.50
N LEU A 643 -12.68 7.95 13.80
CA LEU A 643 -12.74 7.89 12.34
C LEU A 643 -13.79 8.89 11.84
N LEU A 644 -13.35 9.99 11.24
CA LEU A 644 -14.24 11.07 10.83
C LEU A 644 -14.28 11.14 9.31
N ASP A 645 -15.26 10.45 8.72
CA ASP A 645 -15.44 10.37 7.27
C ASP A 645 -16.08 11.63 6.72
N ASP A 646 -15.34 12.36 5.88
CA ASP A 646 -15.71 13.65 5.31
C ASP A 646 -16.76 13.55 4.18
N GLY A 647 -17.55 12.47 4.15
CA GLY A 647 -18.57 12.21 3.16
C GLY A 647 -18.05 11.46 1.94
N SER A 648 -17.41 10.31 2.18
CA SER A 648 -16.92 9.43 1.11
C SER A 648 -18.05 8.87 0.26
N SER A 649 -17.77 8.68 -1.03
CA SER A 649 -18.71 8.07 -1.98
C SER A 649 -18.33 6.63 -2.34
N ASP A 650 -17.06 6.28 -2.17
CA ASP A 650 -16.56 4.95 -2.45
C ASP A 650 -16.96 3.97 -1.33
N GLN A 651 -17.44 2.81 -1.73
CA GLN A 651 -18.00 1.86 -0.78
C GLN A 651 -16.92 1.12 0.02
N ALA A 652 -15.70 1.04 -0.50
CA ALA A 652 -14.58 0.41 0.19
C ALA A 652 -14.19 1.19 1.46
N THR A 653 -14.17 2.53 1.39
CA THR A 653 -13.95 3.41 2.55
C THR A 653 -15.08 3.30 3.54
N LEU A 654 -16.35 3.41 3.09
CA LEU A 654 -17.50 3.32 3.98
C LEU A 654 -17.53 1.98 4.72
N GLN A 655 -17.32 0.86 4.00
CA GLN A 655 -17.24 -0.47 4.59
C GLN A 655 -16.09 -0.56 5.59
N THR A 656 -14.92 -0.01 5.26
CA THR A 656 -13.75 -0.08 6.16
C THR A 656 -13.99 0.68 7.45
N VAL A 657 -14.56 1.88 7.38
CA VAL A 657 -14.93 2.66 8.57
C VAL A 657 -15.92 1.88 9.43
N ASP A 658 -16.99 1.33 8.84
CA ASP A 658 -17.97 0.53 9.55
C ASP A 658 -17.36 -0.74 10.17
N GLU A 659 -16.48 -1.42 9.44
CA GLU A 659 -15.80 -2.62 9.93
C GLU A 659 -14.88 -2.34 11.09
N LEU A 660 -14.07 -1.29 11.02
CA LEU A 660 -13.15 -0.94 12.11
C LEU A 660 -13.92 -0.51 13.36
N ALA A 661 -14.97 0.30 13.22
CA ALA A 661 -15.84 0.69 14.34
C ALA A 661 -16.55 -0.51 14.99
N ARG A 662 -16.91 -1.51 14.18
CA ARG A 662 -17.52 -2.76 14.67
C ARG A 662 -16.51 -3.73 15.28
N GLU A 663 -15.32 -3.86 14.69
CA GLU A 663 -14.33 -4.84 15.14
C GLU A 663 -13.60 -4.39 16.43
N HIS A 664 -13.62 -3.09 16.76
CA HIS A 664 -12.85 -2.53 17.85
C HIS A 664 -13.68 -1.61 18.76
N PRO A 665 -13.89 -1.95 20.04
CA PRO A 665 -14.75 -1.18 20.94
C PRO A 665 -14.23 0.23 21.24
N GLN A 666 -12.92 0.47 21.10
CA GLN A 666 -12.31 1.79 21.27
C GLN A 666 -12.35 2.68 20.00
N VAL A 667 -12.99 2.21 18.92
CA VAL A 667 -13.15 2.98 17.68
C VAL A 667 -14.54 3.60 17.64
N SER A 668 -14.62 4.89 17.32
CA SER A 668 -15.90 5.59 17.08
C SER A 668 -15.84 6.27 15.72
N ALA A 669 -16.91 6.15 14.94
CA ALA A 669 -16.96 6.64 13.58
C ALA A 669 -18.12 7.61 13.37
N TYR A 670 -17.86 8.70 12.66
CA TYR A 670 -18.86 9.70 12.26
C TYR A 670 -18.77 9.96 10.76
N ARG A 671 -19.91 10.19 10.10
CA ARG A 671 -20.00 10.47 8.67
C ARG A 671 -20.66 11.81 8.40
N PHE A 672 -19.98 12.62 7.60
CA PHE A 672 -20.61 13.79 6.99
C PHE A 672 -21.42 13.39 5.75
N ALA A 673 -22.31 14.28 5.32
CA ALA A 673 -22.98 14.15 4.03
C ALA A 673 -21.98 14.06 2.87
N GLN A 674 -22.31 13.25 1.86
CA GLN A 674 -21.44 12.99 0.71
C GLN A 674 -20.97 14.25 -0.01
N GLY A 675 -19.75 14.20 -0.54
CA GLY A 675 -19.20 15.22 -1.45
C GLY A 675 -17.86 15.81 -1.01
N GLY A 676 -17.37 15.48 0.18
CA GLY A 676 -16.10 16.00 0.68
C GLY A 676 -16.17 17.49 1.05
N SER A 677 -15.42 17.89 2.08
CA SER A 677 -15.21 19.32 2.37
C SER A 677 -14.03 19.92 1.59
N GLY A 678 -13.30 19.07 0.84
CA GLY A 678 -12.18 19.45 -0.02
C GLY A 678 -10.82 19.51 0.71
N SER A 679 -10.80 19.31 2.02
CA SER A 679 -9.64 19.18 2.90
C SER A 679 -9.98 18.36 4.15
N ALA A 680 -8.98 18.01 4.95
CA ALA A 680 -9.21 17.35 6.24
C ALA A 680 -9.57 18.34 7.38
N SER A 681 -9.95 19.59 7.06
CA SER A 681 -10.26 20.62 8.07
C SER A 681 -11.51 20.29 8.87
N ARG A 682 -12.65 20.07 8.17
CA ARG A 682 -13.95 19.78 8.78
C ARG A 682 -13.90 18.56 9.71
N PRO A 683 -13.35 17.39 9.30
CA PRO A 683 -13.22 16.26 10.19
C PRO A 683 -12.27 16.53 11.36
N ARG A 684 -11.11 17.17 11.17
CA ARG A 684 -10.20 17.45 12.31
C ARG A 684 -10.82 18.39 13.35
N ASP A 685 -11.50 19.45 12.91
CA ASP A 685 -12.17 20.39 13.82
C ASP A 685 -13.28 19.69 14.63
N LEU A 686 -14.05 18.81 14.00
CA LEU A 686 -15.01 17.97 14.70
C LEU A 686 -14.29 17.03 15.69
N GLY A 687 -13.18 16.40 15.30
CA GLY A 687 -12.42 15.51 16.17
C GLY A 687 -11.88 16.19 17.43
N VAL A 688 -11.41 17.44 17.32
CA VAL A 688 -11.01 18.25 18.49
C VAL A 688 -12.18 18.46 19.43
N ARG A 689 -13.37 18.78 18.91
CA ARG A 689 -14.59 18.97 19.71
C ARG A 689 -15.07 17.69 20.38
N LEU A 690 -14.95 16.56 19.70
CA LEU A 690 -15.44 15.26 20.18
C LEU A 690 -14.48 14.59 21.17
N ALA A 691 -13.17 14.84 21.07
CA ALA A 691 -12.17 14.20 21.91
C ALA A 691 -12.53 14.28 23.40
N ALA A 692 -12.68 13.11 24.03
CA ALA A 692 -13.15 12.95 25.41
C ALA A 692 -12.04 12.50 26.38
N THR A 693 -10.86 12.18 25.87
CA THR A 693 -9.72 11.73 26.67
C THR A 693 -8.83 12.91 27.09
N GLU A 694 -7.93 12.69 28.05
CA GLU A 694 -7.01 13.73 28.56
C GLU A 694 -6.11 14.32 27.46
N GLN A 695 -5.71 13.49 26.49
CA GLN A 695 -4.74 13.86 25.46
C GLN A 695 -5.30 13.58 24.05
N ILE A 696 -4.79 14.30 23.05
CA ILE A 696 -5.20 14.19 21.64
C ILE A 696 -3.99 14.17 20.69
N ALA A 697 -4.09 13.37 19.63
CA ALA A 697 -3.15 13.29 18.50
C ALA A 697 -3.90 13.18 17.17
N PHE A 698 -3.19 13.43 16.06
CA PHE A 698 -3.73 13.38 14.70
C PHE A 698 -2.98 12.37 13.84
N LEU A 699 -3.70 11.63 13.00
CA LEU A 699 -3.12 10.70 12.03
C LEU A 699 -3.90 10.77 10.71
N ASP A 700 -3.21 10.93 9.60
CA ASP A 700 -3.84 10.88 8.27
C ASP A 700 -3.92 9.41 7.79
N PRO A 701 -4.94 9.04 6.99
CA PRO A 701 -5.19 7.65 6.61
C PRO A 701 -4.08 7.03 5.75
N ASP A 702 -3.32 7.84 5.03
CA ASP A 702 -2.19 7.46 4.18
C ASP A 702 -0.82 7.50 4.87
N ASP A 703 -0.76 7.92 6.13
CA ASP A 703 0.45 7.96 6.95
C ASP A 703 0.47 6.84 8.00
N GLU A 704 1.63 6.65 8.66
CA GLU A 704 1.79 5.67 9.74
C GLU A 704 2.30 6.32 11.03
N MET A 705 1.86 5.81 12.18
CA MET A 705 2.52 6.04 13.47
C MET A 705 3.68 5.06 13.67
N VAL A 706 4.74 5.55 14.30
CA VAL A 706 6.02 4.86 14.45
C VAL A 706 6.07 4.21 15.85
N GLU A 707 5.85 2.90 15.88
CA GLU A 707 5.81 2.02 17.07
C GLU A 707 5.25 2.66 18.36
N ASP A 708 6.10 2.90 19.37
CA ASP A 708 5.76 3.50 20.66
C ASP A 708 6.01 5.02 20.70
N GLY A 709 6.18 5.67 19.55
CA GLY A 709 6.38 7.11 19.44
C GLY A 709 5.30 7.90 20.18
N LEU A 710 4.01 7.58 19.94
CA LEU A 710 2.89 8.20 20.68
C LEU A 710 2.94 7.87 22.17
N ALA A 711 3.27 6.63 22.56
CA ALA A 711 3.36 6.23 23.97
C ALA A 711 4.41 7.03 24.73
N ARG A 712 5.54 7.32 24.09
CA ARG A 712 6.58 8.19 24.67
C ARG A 712 6.10 9.62 24.81
N LEU A 713 5.40 10.18 23.81
CA LEU A 713 4.87 11.54 23.92
C LEU A 713 3.80 11.66 25.02
N VAL A 714 2.93 10.65 25.16
CA VAL A 714 1.92 10.59 26.22
C VAL A 714 2.57 10.56 27.60
N ALA A 715 3.56 9.68 27.79
CA ALA A 715 4.28 9.58 29.05
C ALA A 715 5.04 10.88 29.40
N GLU A 716 5.60 11.54 28.40
CA GLU A 716 6.25 12.84 28.57
C GLU A 716 5.26 13.93 28.97
N LEU A 717 4.07 13.95 28.36
CA LEU A 717 3.04 14.91 28.72
C LEU A 717 2.48 14.64 30.12
N ASP A 718 2.36 13.37 30.54
CA ASP A 718 1.94 12.98 31.89
C ASP A 718 2.94 13.46 32.96
N ALA A 719 4.24 13.32 32.69
CA ALA A 719 5.30 13.72 33.61
C ALA A 719 5.40 15.25 33.80
N HIS A 720 4.81 16.03 32.89
CA HIS A 720 4.92 17.49 32.85
C HIS A 720 3.53 18.16 32.77
N PRO A 721 2.78 18.21 33.89
CA PRO A 721 1.41 18.76 33.93
C PRO A 721 1.30 20.22 33.49
N ASP A 722 2.39 20.98 33.57
CA ASP A 722 2.52 22.39 33.19
C ASP A 722 2.82 22.63 31.70
N VAL A 723 3.00 21.56 30.91
CA VAL A 723 3.26 21.59 29.48
C VAL A 723 1.97 21.45 28.69
N ASP A 724 1.80 22.27 27.64
CA ASP A 724 0.60 22.31 26.80
C ASP A 724 0.59 21.17 25.76
N PHE A 725 1.74 20.91 25.15
CA PHE A 725 1.94 19.80 24.22
C PHE A 725 3.41 19.35 24.13
N VAL A 726 3.59 18.10 23.69
CA VAL A 726 4.90 17.50 23.42
C VAL A 726 5.02 17.21 21.92
N LEU A 727 6.18 17.54 21.35
CA LEU A 727 6.53 17.24 19.96
C LEU A 727 7.57 16.12 19.88
N GLY A 728 7.40 15.23 18.92
CA GLY A 728 8.43 14.31 18.47
C GLY A 728 9.00 14.71 17.12
N ASN A 729 9.93 13.89 16.67
CA ASN A 729 10.45 13.88 15.31
C ASN A 729 9.51 13.10 14.39
N PHE A 730 9.74 13.18 13.09
CA PHE A 730 9.02 12.38 12.10
C PHE A 730 9.96 11.94 10.99
N THR A 731 9.55 10.90 10.28
CA THR A 731 10.26 10.43 9.10
C THR A 731 9.47 10.80 7.85
N ARG A 732 10.20 10.95 6.75
CA ARG A 732 9.63 11.21 5.43
C ARG A 732 10.16 10.21 4.44
N TRP A 733 9.24 9.59 3.70
CA TRP A 733 9.51 8.82 2.51
C TRP A 733 9.26 9.67 1.26
N SER A 734 10.30 9.83 0.43
CA SER A 734 10.21 10.40 -0.91
C SER A 734 10.85 9.46 -1.92
N THR A 735 11.95 9.85 -2.56
CA THR A 735 12.87 8.93 -3.26
C THR A 735 13.89 8.30 -2.30
N ARG A 736 13.80 8.64 -1.01
CA ARG A 736 14.61 8.12 0.10
C ARG A 736 13.86 8.24 1.43
N HIS A 737 14.31 7.51 2.43
CA HIS A 737 13.99 7.75 3.83
C HIS A 737 14.75 8.96 4.36
N GLN A 738 14.09 9.79 5.17
CA GLN A 738 14.73 10.89 5.89
C GLN A 738 14.10 11.06 7.26
N ARG A 739 14.91 11.10 8.32
CA ARG A 739 14.50 11.61 9.64
C ARG A 739 14.57 13.14 9.63
N LEU A 740 13.50 13.78 10.10
CA LEU A 740 13.42 15.24 10.24
C LEU A 740 13.41 15.55 11.75
N ASP A 741 14.47 16.22 12.20
CA ASP A 741 14.81 16.41 13.61
C ASP A 741 14.27 17.74 14.15
N HIS A 742 12.96 17.78 14.34
CA HIS A 742 12.26 18.89 14.97
C HIS A 742 12.69 19.12 16.42
N HIS A 743 13.12 18.07 17.13
CA HIS A 743 13.67 18.22 18.48
C HIS A 743 14.89 19.14 18.46
N ALA A 744 15.89 18.82 17.63
CA ALA A 744 17.07 19.66 17.48
C ALA A 744 16.73 21.10 17.04
N GLU A 745 15.84 21.26 16.05
CA GLU A 745 15.42 22.59 15.58
C GLU A 745 14.77 23.44 16.70
N ILE A 746 13.96 22.82 17.56
CA ILE A 746 13.31 23.49 18.70
C ILE A 746 14.34 23.84 19.77
N GLN A 747 15.20 22.89 20.15
CA GLN A 747 16.22 23.10 21.18
C GLN A 747 17.22 24.19 20.76
N GLU A 748 17.62 24.22 19.48
CA GLU A 748 18.50 25.26 18.95
C GLU A 748 17.81 26.62 18.89
N THR A 749 16.58 26.68 18.37
CA THR A 749 15.85 27.96 18.21
C THR A 749 15.50 28.61 19.54
N PHE A 750 15.23 27.79 20.57
CA PHE A 750 14.78 28.25 21.89
C PHE A 750 15.82 27.98 22.98
N ALA A 751 17.11 27.88 22.66
CA ALA A 751 18.16 27.54 23.61
C ALA A 751 18.18 28.46 24.86
N ASP A 752 17.96 29.76 24.67
CA ASP A 752 17.89 30.76 25.75
C ASP A 752 16.56 30.74 26.55
N HIS A 753 15.63 29.88 26.14
CA HIS A 753 14.28 29.75 26.70
C HIS A 753 14.03 28.37 27.33
N LEU A 754 15.08 27.56 27.49
CA LEU A 754 15.01 26.27 28.17
C LEU A 754 15.10 26.46 29.68
N ASP A 755 14.23 25.79 30.43
CA ASP A 755 14.41 25.64 31.88
C ASP A 755 15.36 24.49 32.23
N ALA A 756 15.60 24.31 33.53
CA ALA A 756 16.51 23.27 34.02
C ALA A 756 16.07 21.84 33.69
N ALA A 757 14.80 21.62 33.34
CA ALA A 757 14.25 20.33 32.91
C ALA A 757 14.24 20.16 31.38
N GLY A 758 14.77 21.14 30.62
CA GLY A 758 14.74 21.14 29.16
C GLY A 758 13.34 21.41 28.58
N THR A 759 12.43 21.99 29.37
CA THR A 759 11.14 22.48 28.88
C THR A 759 11.34 23.86 28.28
N VAL A 760 10.76 24.08 27.10
CA VAL A 760 10.80 25.39 26.45
C VAL A 760 9.73 26.27 27.08
N VAL A 761 10.16 27.35 27.72
CA VAL A 761 9.28 28.42 28.20
C VAL A 761 9.14 29.44 27.08
N LEU A 762 8.04 29.37 26.36
CA LEU A 762 7.86 30.19 25.16
C LEU A 762 7.89 31.69 25.53
N PRO A 763 8.70 32.50 24.81
CA PRO A 763 8.68 33.95 25.01
C PRO A 763 7.34 34.54 24.58
N ALA A 764 7.11 35.82 24.88
CA ALA A 764 5.89 36.51 24.48
C ALA A 764 5.66 36.51 22.95
N SER A 765 6.73 36.49 22.15
CA SER A 765 6.68 36.49 20.68
C SER A 765 7.42 35.27 20.09
N PRO A 766 6.93 34.02 20.28
CA PRO A 766 7.67 32.83 19.87
C PRO A 766 7.86 32.73 18.35
N HIS A 767 6.96 33.36 17.58
CA HIS A 767 7.06 33.41 16.12
C HIS A 767 8.21 34.28 15.59
N GLU A 768 8.75 35.20 16.38
CA GLU A 768 9.96 35.96 15.98
C GLU A 768 11.18 35.05 15.88
N LEU A 769 11.29 34.08 16.79
CA LEU A 769 12.37 33.09 16.78
C LEU A 769 12.07 31.95 15.81
N TRP A 770 10.86 31.41 15.86
CA TRP A 770 10.47 30.24 15.06
C TRP A 770 10.23 30.57 13.57
N GLY A 771 9.99 31.84 13.22
CA GLY A 771 9.77 32.27 11.83
C GLY A 771 8.56 31.62 11.17
N PHE A 772 7.51 31.32 11.96
CA PHE A 772 6.29 30.64 11.52
C PHE A 772 6.55 29.33 10.73
N ARG A 773 7.69 28.66 10.98
CA ARG A 773 8.03 27.34 10.39
C ARG A 773 6.94 26.32 10.70
N SER A 774 6.84 25.30 9.85
CA SER A 774 5.83 24.27 10.05
C SER A 774 6.18 23.43 11.27
N LEU A 775 5.26 23.32 12.21
CA LEU A 775 5.25 22.20 13.16
C LEU A 775 4.30 21.15 12.58
N ARG A 776 4.63 19.88 12.76
CA ARG A 776 3.80 18.77 12.27
C ARG A 776 2.91 18.31 13.42
N ILE A 777 1.61 18.63 13.34
CA ILE A 777 0.64 18.25 14.37
C ILE A 777 0.52 16.72 14.53
N HIS A 778 0.84 15.96 13.47
CA HIS A 778 0.87 14.49 13.48
C HIS A 778 2.01 13.91 14.33
N ALA A 779 3.03 14.71 14.64
CA ALA A 779 4.11 14.35 15.56
C ALA A 779 3.92 15.00 16.93
N ALA A 780 2.70 15.38 17.30
CA ALA A 780 2.38 16.02 18.57
C ALA A 780 1.39 15.18 19.38
N VAL A 781 1.55 15.19 20.70
CA VAL A 781 0.49 14.85 21.66
C VAL A 781 0.19 16.10 22.48
N VAL A 782 -1.09 16.45 22.54
CA VAL A 782 -1.57 17.74 23.05
C VAL A 782 -2.56 17.49 24.18
N ARG A 783 -2.62 18.36 25.20
CA ARG A 783 -3.71 18.31 26.18
C ARG A 783 -5.03 18.67 25.52
N THR A 784 -6.01 17.76 25.59
CA THR A 784 -7.31 17.92 24.92
C THR A 784 -8.02 19.20 25.36
N ALA A 785 -8.13 19.42 26.68
CA ALA A 785 -8.81 20.59 27.22
C ALA A 785 -8.15 21.91 26.81
N TRP A 786 -6.81 21.94 26.73
CA TRP A 786 -6.09 23.11 26.26
C TRP A 786 -6.35 23.36 24.76
N LEU A 787 -6.26 22.33 23.93
CA LEU A 787 -6.51 22.48 22.48
C LEU A 787 -7.94 22.94 22.21
N GLN A 788 -8.93 22.38 22.92
CA GLN A 788 -10.33 22.79 22.83
C GLN A 788 -10.52 24.26 23.25
N SER A 789 -9.80 24.72 24.28
CA SER A 789 -9.86 26.12 24.73
C SER A 789 -9.31 27.14 23.72
N LEU A 790 -8.57 26.69 22.70
CA LEU A 790 -8.12 27.55 21.62
C LEU A 790 -9.24 27.88 20.63
N GLU A 791 -10.33 27.10 20.64
CA GLU A 791 -11.38 27.10 19.61
C GLU A 791 -10.77 27.14 18.19
N PRO A 792 -9.85 26.21 17.86
CA PRO A 792 -9.09 26.30 16.63
C PRO A 792 -10.00 26.12 15.42
N VAL A 793 -9.83 26.98 14.43
CA VAL A 793 -10.56 26.89 13.16
C VAL A 793 -9.58 26.55 12.05
N GLN A 794 -9.82 25.44 11.36
CA GLN A 794 -9.12 25.08 10.14
C GLN A 794 -10.00 25.47 8.94
N PRO A 795 -9.52 26.36 8.04
CA PRO A 795 -10.32 26.80 6.90
C PRO A 795 -10.72 25.61 6.02
N VAL A 796 -12.02 25.44 5.78
CA VAL A 796 -12.55 24.34 4.97
C VAL A 796 -12.08 24.46 3.51
N GLY A 797 -11.72 23.34 2.89
CA GLY A 797 -11.21 23.26 1.53
C GLY A 797 -9.75 23.71 1.36
N ALA A 798 -9.08 24.08 2.46
CA ALA A 798 -7.75 24.65 2.42
C ALA A 798 -6.62 23.60 2.40
N ALA A 799 -5.63 23.82 1.53
CA ALA A 799 -4.33 23.14 1.64
C ALA A 799 -3.51 23.79 2.76
N GLY A 800 -2.71 23.01 3.50
CA GLY A 800 -1.83 23.55 4.56
C GLY A 800 -2.55 23.99 5.84
N GLN A 801 -3.78 23.54 6.06
CA GLN A 801 -4.59 23.81 7.25
C GLN A 801 -3.95 23.29 8.56
N ASP A 802 -3.15 22.24 8.49
CA ASP A 802 -2.39 21.63 9.58
C ASP A 802 -1.29 22.58 10.08
N ASN A 803 -0.60 23.21 9.13
CA ASN A 803 0.39 24.24 9.42
C ASN A 803 -0.25 25.45 10.12
N PHE A 804 -1.47 25.83 9.73
CA PHE A 804 -2.19 26.92 10.37
C PHE A 804 -2.67 26.57 11.79
N LEU A 805 -3.12 25.35 12.03
CA LEU A 805 -3.39 24.86 13.39
C LEU A 805 -2.12 24.90 14.26
N ALA A 806 -1.00 24.41 13.75
CA ALA A 806 0.29 24.48 14.43
C ALA A 806 0.72 25.92 14.79
N GLN A 807 0.47 26.89 13.91
CA GLN A 807 0.75 28.31 14.18
C GLN A 807 -0.10 28.84 15.33
N GLN A 808 -1.40 28.52 15.35
CA GLN A 808 -2.31 28.89 16.44
C GLN A 808 -1.90 28.25 17.78
N MET A 809 -1.50 26.97 17.76
CA MET A 809 -0.98 26.27 18.94
C MET A 809 0.28 26.94 19.50
N MET A 810 1.29 27.18 18.65
CA MET A 810 2.54 27.82 19.07
C MET A 810 2.33 29.25 19.59
N HIS A 811 1.37 29.99 19.04
CA HIS A 811 1.04 31.33 19.52
C HIS A 811 0.48 31.34 20.95
N ARG A 812 -0.34 30.33 21.29
CA ARG A 812 -1.08 30.28 22.57
C ARG A 812 -0.40 29.44 23.64
N ALA A 813 0.54 28.59 23.26
CA ALA A 813 1.28 27.77 24.20
C ALA A 813 2.21 28.65 25.06
N ARG A 814 2.36 28.26 26.32
CA ARG A 814 3.30 28.86 27.27
C ARG A 814 4.51 27.98 27.47
N ARG A 815 4.29 26.66 27.51
CA ARG A 815 5.34 25.68 27.81
C ARG A 815 5.17 24.46 26.92
N ILE A 816 6.23 24.13 26.20
CA ILE A 816 6.25 22.99 25.27
C ILE A 816 7.47 22.12 25.56
N ARG A 817 7.37 20.83 25.24
CA ARG A 817 8.55 19.95 25.18
C ARG A 817 8.71 19.38 23.79
N SER A 818 9.95 19.07 23.45
CA SER A 818 10.28 18.26 22.29
C SER A 818 11.14 17.09 22.74
N VAL A 819 10.93 15.91 22.15
CA VAL A 819 11.72 14.71 22.45
C VAL A 819 12.34 14.14 21.19
N ASP A 820 13.56 13.60 21.31
CA ASP A 820 14.28 13.02 20.18
C ASP A 820 13.77 11.61 19.82
N THR A 821 12.51 11.53 19.39
CA THR A 821 11.83 10.27 19.05
C THR A 821 11.02 10.46 17.78
N PRO A 822 11.23 9.65 16.73
CA PRO A 822 10.31 9.60 15.59
C PRO A 822 8.93 9.09 16.00
N VAL A 823 7.87 9.78 15.59
CA VAL A 823 6.47 9.48 16.00
C VAL A 823 5.58 9.18 14.81
N ASN A 824 5.82 9.83 13.67
CA ASN A 824 5.02 9.71 12.46
C ASN A 824 5.92 9.45 11.25
N ALA A 825 5.48 8.59 10.34
CA ALA A 825 6.10 8.34 9.05
C ALA A 825 5.19 8.89 7.94
N TYR A 826 5.70 9.89 7.23
CA TYR A 826 4.98 10.64 6.20
C TYR A 826 5.42 10.24 4.79
N TYR A 827 4.47 9.99 3.89
CA TYR A 827 4.75 9.65 2.49
C TYR A 827 4.53 10.86 1.57
N SER A 828 5.62 11.50 1.14
CA SER A 828 5.50 12.77 0.39
C SER A 828 5.16 12.62 -1.09
N GLU A 829 5.24 11.41 -1.64
CA GLU A 829 5.10 11.12 -3.07
C GLU A 829 4.11 9.96 -3.27
N VAL A 830 2.81 10.27 -3.32
CA VAL A 830 1.72 9.30 -3.58
C VAL A 830 1.10 9.52 -4.97
N SER A 831 0.63 8.45 -5.60
CA SER A 831 -0.09 8.55 -6.88
C SER A 831 -1.32 9.44 -6.74
N GLY A 832 -1.60 10.30 -7.73
CA GLY A 832 -2.72 11.25 -7.67
C GLY A 832 -2.54 12.46 -6.75
N SER A 833 -1.42 12.60 -6.03
CA SER A 833 -1.14 13.80 -5.22
C SER A 833 -1.15 15.06 -6.09
N MET A 834 -1.96 16.06 -5.71
CA MET A 834 -2.01 17.37 -6.38
C MET A 834 -0.65 18.08 -6.44
N VAL A 835 0.32 17.67 -5.63
CA VAL A 835 1.67 18.24 -5.60
C VAL A 835 2.48 17.88 -6.86
N ASN A 836 2.05 16.84 -7.60
CA ASN A 836 2.75 16.27 -8.75
C ASN A 836 2.28 16.83 -10.10
N SER A 837 1.07 17.42 -10.17
CA SER A 837 0.57 18.18 -11.32
C SER A 837 0.04 19.55 -10.88
N VAL A 838 0.95 20.52 -10.78
CA VAL A 838 0.61 21.89 -10.33
C VAL A 838 -0.25 22.58 -11.39
N SER A 839 -1.48 22.94 -11.02
CA SER A 839 -2.47 23.63 -11.86
C SER A 839 -3.00 24.88 -11.13
N PRO A 840 -3.77 25.77 -11.75
CA PRO A 840 -4.39 26.91 -11.06
C PRO A 840 -5.24 26.47 -9.85
N ARG A 841 -5.90 25.30 -9.94
CA ARG A 841 -6.66 24.71 -8.82
C ARG A 841 -5.78 24.44 -7.59
N TYR A 842 -4.51 24.09 -7.78
CA TYR A 842 -3.56 23.88 -6.68
C TYR A 842 -3.40 25.16 -5.84
N PHE A 843 -3.14 26.30 -6.49
CA PHE A 843 -2.99 27.58 -5.79
C PHE A 843 -4.32 28.06 -5.19
N ARG A 844 -5.45 27.84 -5.87
CA ARG A 844 -6.77 28.23 -5.35
C ARG A 844 -7.08 27.61 -3.99
N LYS A 845 -6.60 26.40 -3.72
CA LYS A 845 -6.75 25.75 -2.40
C LYS A 845 -5.99 26.47 -1.27
N TYR A 846 -5.03 27.34 -1.57
CA TYR A 846 -4.36 28.17 -0.56
C TYR A 846 -5.13 29.46 -0.24
N LEU A 847 -6.05 29.93 -1.11
CA LEU A 847 -6.79 31.16 -0.86
C LEU A 847 -7.61 31.13 0.45
N PRO A 848 -8.39 30.07 0.77
CA PRO A 848 -9.09 30.01 2.05
C PRO A 848 -8.12 30.04 3.24
N LEU A 849 -6.96 29.38 3.12
CA LEU A 849 -5.91 29.39 4.13
C LEU A 849 -5.36 30.79 4.37
N ASP A 850 -4.87 31.44 3.31
CA ASP A 850 -4.16 32.71 3.41
C ASP A 850 -5.08 33.87 3.80
N ARG A 851 -6.36 33.83 3.40
CA ARG A 851 -7.37 34.78 3.90
C ARG A 851 -7.58 34.62 5.41
N ALA A 852 -7.73 33.39 5.90
CA ALA A 852 -7.89 33.14 7.33
C ALA A 852 -6.61 33.47 8.11
N ARG A 853 -5.43 33.06 7.61
CA ARG A 853 -4.13 33.37 8.23
C ARG A 853 -3.90 34.87 8.31
N ALA A 854 -4.11 35.60 7.21
CA ALA A 854 -3.90 37.05 7.21
C ALA A 854 -4.88 37.79 8.14
N ARG A 855 -6.10 37.28 8.32
CA ARG A 855 -7.04 37.81 9.34
C ARG A 855 -6.50 37.55 10.75
N TRP A 856 -6.20 36.29 11.06
CA TRP A 856 -5.67 35.88 12.37
C TRP A 856 -4.38 36.62 12.74
N LEU A 857 -3.48 36.82 11.78
CA LEU A 857 -2.25 37.59 11.99
C LEU A 857 -2.52 39.05 12.36
N ARG A 858 -3.58 39.68 11.82
CA ARG A 858 -3.96 41.06 12.19
C ARG A 858 -4.61 41.09 13.56
N GLU A 859 -5.49 40.13 13.86
CA GLU A 859 -6.20 40.04 15.13
C GLU A 859 -5.27 39.79 16.32
N ASN A 860 -4.07 39.25 16.08
CA ASN A 860 -3.07 38.94 17.12
C ASN A 860 -1.79 39.80 17.00
N ASP A 861 -1.81 40.90 16.22
CA ASP A 861 -0.66 41.80 16.02
C ASP A 861 0.63 41.11 15.50
N LEU A 862 0.48 40.06 14.70
CA LEU A 862 1.57 39.23 14.15
C LEU A 862 1.89 39.51 12.68
N LEU A 863 1.09 40.33 11.98
CA LEU A 863 1.22 40.53 10.53
C LEU A 863 2.60 41.05 10.11
N GLU A 864 3.12 42.06 10.79
CA GLU A 864 4.44 42.62 10.47
C GLU A 864 5.56 41.62 10.76
N THR A 865 5.44 40.86 11.84
CA THR A 865 6.40 39.78 12.15
C THR A 865 6.38 38.71 11.06
N TYR A 866 5.21 38.30 10.58
CA TYR A 866 5.08 37.33 9.49
C TYR A 866 5.68 37.84 8.18
N ARG A 867 5.41 39.11 7.84
CA ARG A 867 5.98 39.79 6.67
C ARG A 867 7.51 39.78 6.69
N ARG A 868 8.10 40.17 7.83
CA ARG A 868 9.55 40.22 8.03
C ARG A 868 10.22 38.84 8.02
N THR A 869 9.58 37.82 8.60
CA THR A 869 10.24 36.54 8.89
C THR A 869 9.96 35.42 7.90
N ARG A 870 8.81 35.45 7.20
CA ARG A 870 8.36 34.32 6.37
C ARG A 870 7.78 34.71 5.02
N PHE A 871 7.02 35.80 4.92
CA PHE A 871 6.15 36.06 3.76
C PHE A 871 6.89 36.07 2.42
N GLU A 872 7.95 36.89 2.28
CA GLU A 872 8.72 36.98 1.05
C GLU A 872 9.45 35.68 0.73
N GLY A 873 10.17 35.12 1.72
CA GLY A 873 10.88 33.85 1.57
C GLY A 873 9.96 32.69 1.18
N TYR A 874 8.75 32.63 1.74
CA TYR A 874 7.75 31.61 1.38
C TYR A 874 7.21 31.84 -0.03
N THR A 875 6.95 33.09 -0.42
CA THR A 875 6.50 33.43 -1.77
C THR A 875 7.48 32.95 -2.83
N VAL A 876 8.77 33.25 -2.66
CA VAL A 876 9.83 32.86 -3.60
C VAL A 876 10.03 31.34 -3.61
N ASN A 877 10.22 30.73 -2.44
CA ASN A 877 10.66 29.34 -2.34
C ASN A 877 9.53 28.32 -2.50
N TRP A 878 8.27 28.73 -2.25
CA TRP A 878 7.11 27.87 -2.37
C TRP A 878 6.26 28.20 -3.61
N TYR A 879 5.60 29.36 -3.63
CA TYR A 879 4.63 29.69 -4.69
C TYR A 879 5.30 29.86 -6.05
N LEU A 880 6.30 30.74 -6.15
CA LEU A 880 6.95 31.03 -7.44
C LEU A 880 7.78 29.85 -7.94
N LYS A 881 8.37 29.06 -7.03
CA LYS A 881 9.06 27.81 -7.40
C LYS A 881 8.10 26.79 -8.03
N LYS A 882 6.89 26.63 -7.48
CA LYS A 882 5.86 25.73 -8.03
C LYS A 882 5.20 26.28 -9.29
N LEU A 883 5.07 27.60 -9.42
CA LEU A 883 4.54 28.24 -10.63
C LEU A 883 5.36 27.89 -11.88
N ARG A 884 6.68 27.69 -11.74
CA ARG A 884 7.58 27.29 -12.84
C ARG A 884 7.26 25.92 -13.45
N THR A 885 6.49 25.08 -12.76
CA THR A 885 6.09 23.76 -13.27
C THR A 885 4.69 23.75 -13.87
N VAL A 886 3.98 24.89 -13.86
CA VAL A 886 2.64 25.00 -14.45
C VAL A 886 2.76 25.09 -15.97
N PRO A 887 1.92 24.36 -16.73
CA PRO A 887 1.87 24.49 -18.19
C PRO A 887 1.63 25.94 -18.64
N ARG A 888 2.24 26.33 -19.77
CA ARG A 888 2.24 27.73 -20.24
C ARG A 888 0.83 28.29 -20.42
N GLU A 889 -0.08 27.46 -20.94
CA GLU A 889 -1.48 27.78 -21.17
C GLU A 889 -2.29 28.04 -19.89
N GLN A 890 -1.84 27.53 -18.74
CA GLN A 890 -2.48 27.72 -17.43
C GLN A 890 -1.73 28.74 -16.56
N TRP A 891 -0.59 29.23 -17.03
CA TRP A 891 0.32 30.05 -16.23
C TRP A 891 -0.34 31.34 -15.74
N LEU A 892 -1.07 32.06 -16.61
CA LEU A 892 -1.69 33.33 -16.24
C LEU A 892 -2.71 33.16 -15.12
N GLU A 893 -3.60 32.18 -15.24
CA GLU A 893 -4.62 31.89 -14.22
C GLU A 893 -3.99 31.50 -12.86
N ALA A 894 -2.91 30.72 -12.89
CA ALA A 894 -2.14 30.38 -11.70
C ALA A 894 -1.44 31.61 -11.09
N ALA A 895 -0.83 32.46 -11.92
CA ALA A 895 -0.16 33.69 -11.50
C ALA A 895 -1.14 34.69 -10.90
N GLU A 896 -2.35 34.85 -11.47
CA GLU A 896 -3.40 35.70 -10.89
C GLU A 896 -3.86 35.19 -9.53
N THR A 897 -4.01 33.87 -9.40
CA THR A 897 -4.35 33.25 -8.11
C THR A 897 -3.27 33.52 -7.06
N ILE A 898 -1.98 33.44 -7.44
CA ILE A 898 -0.87 33.78 -6.54
C ILE A 898 -0.94 35.26 -6.15
N ALA A 899 -1.15 36.18 -7.10
CA ALA A 899 -1.26 37.60 -6.79
C ALA A 899 -2.41 37.89 -5.81
N GLU A 900 -3.54 37.20 -5.94
CA GLU A 900 -4.66 37.28 -4.98
C GLU A 900 -4.27 36.77 -3.58
N ILE A 901 -3.53 35.65 -3.49
CA ILE A 901 -2.98 35.15 -2.22
C ILE A 901 -2.09 36.21 -1.56
N LEU A 902 -1.16 36.80 -2.33
CA LEU A 902 -0.24 37.81 -1.79
C LEU A 902 -0.99 39.06 -1.30
N ALA A 903 -2.03 39.49 -2.04
CA ALA A 903 -2.86 40.64 -1.66
C ALA A 903 -3.58 40.45 -0.31
N CYS A 904 -3.84 39.22 0.15
CA CYS A 904 -4.44 38.95 1.46
C CYS A 904 -3.64 39.58 2.61
N TYR A 905 -2.32 39.72 2.43
CA TYR A 905 -1.41 40.25 3.43
C TYR A 905 -1.24 41.77 3.36
N GLY A 906 -1.85 42.49 2.41
CA GLY A 906 -1.71 43.95 2.24
C GLY A 906 -0.43 44.39 1.51
N GLU A 907 -0.18 45.69 1.43
CA GLU A 907 1.02 46.25 0.76
C GLU A 907 2.32 45.78 1.43
N HIS A 908 3.28 45.32 0.65
CA HIS A 908 4.56 44.81 1.13
C HIS A 908 5.69 45.30 0.23
N GLU A 909 6.80 45.71 0.85
CA GLU A 909 8.01 46.12 0.15
C GLU A 909 8.84 44.87 -0.18
N TRP A 910 8.83 44.47 -1.46
CA TRP A 910 9.55 43.30 -1.95
C TRP A 910 11.04 43.63 -2.15
N THR A 911 11.91 42.83 -1.55
CA THR A 911 13.37 42.97 -1.66
C THR A 911 14.00 41.96 -2.62
N ASP A 912 13.34 40.82 -2.86
CA ASP A 912 13.81 39.79 -3.76
C ASP A 912 13.46 40.13 -5.23
N PRO A 913 14.45 40.25 -6.13
CA PRO A 913 14.22 40.61 -7.52
C PRO A 913 13.30 39.63 -8.27
N VAL A 914 13.21 38.37 -7.83
CA VAL A 914 12.33 37.36 -8.43
C VAL A 914 10.86 37.76 -8.29
N VAL A 915 10.48 38.43 -7.20
CA VAL A 915 9.09 38.88 -7.02
C VAL A 915 8.77 40.05 -7.95
N GLY A 916 9.69 40.99 -8.12
CA GLY A 916 9.55 42.06 -9.12
C GLY A 916 9.40 41.53 -10.55
N GLN A 917 10.20 40.52 -10.92
CA GLN A 917 10.08 39.84 -12.21
C GLN A 917 8.72 39.15 -12.38
N PHE A 918 8.20 38.53 -11.32
CA PHE A 918 6.88 37.90 -11.33
C PHE A 918 5.77 38.92 -11.64
N PHE A 919 5.73 40.06 -10.93
CA PHE A 919 4.70 41.08 -11.17
C PHE A 919 4.82 41.71 -12.56
N SER A 920 6.04 42.01 -13.02
CA SER A 920 6.26 42.53 -14.38
C SER A 920 5.84 41.52 -15.46
N GLY A 921 6.14 40.22 -15.27
CA GLY A 921 5.68 39.16 -16.16
C GLY A 921 4.16 39.00 -16.18
N LEU A 922 3.51 39.11 -15.02
CA LEU A 922 2.06 39.06 -14.90
C LEU A 922 1.38 40.24 -15.62
N GLU A 923 1.90 41.46 -15.47
CA GLU A 923 1.41 42.65 -16.20
C GLU A 923 1.55 42.50 -17.71
N THR A 924 2.70 41.99 -18.16
CA THR A 924 2.97 41.72 -19.58
C THR A 924 1.99 40.69 -20.14
N ALA A 925 1.75 39.59 -19.41
CA ALA A 925 0.82 38.55 -19.81
C ALA A 925 -0.65 39.04 -19.85
N ARG A 926 -1.05 39.89 -18.91
CA ARG A 926 -2.36 40.57 -18.93
C ARG A 926 -2.53 41.47 -20.15
N ALA A 927 -1.50 42.24 -20.51
CA ALA A 927 -1.50 43.09 -21.70
C ALA A 927 -1.56 42.26 -23.00
N GLY A 928 -0.88 41.11 -23.04
CA GLY A 928 -0.88 40.18 -24.17
C GLY A 928 -2.23 39.51 -24.44
N GLN A 929 -3.09 39.30 -23.42
CA GLN A 929 -4.47 38.82 -23.65
C GLN A 929 -5.41 39.88 -24.25
N GLY A 930 -5.04 41.16 -24.17
CA GLY A 930 -5.78 42.26 -24.79
C GLY A 930 -5.46 42.49 -26.27
N GLY A 931 -4.47 41.79 -26.83
CA GLY A 931 -4.00 41.96 -28.21
C GLY A 931 -3.86 40.63 -28.93
N ASN A 932 -4.61 40.43 -30.01
CA ASN A 932 -4.35 39.36 -30.97
C ASN A 932 -2.91 39.47 -31.51
N GLY A 933 -2.03 38.51 -31.19
CA GLY A 933 -0.87 38.15 -32.02
C GLY A 933 0.50 38.05 -31.34
N ALA A 934 1.07 36.83 -31.43
CA ALA A 934 2.49 36.47 -31.55
C ALA A 934 3.45 36.51 -30.32
N ASP A 935 3.92 35.31 -29.99
CA ASP A 935 5.23 34.88 -29.43
C ASP A 935 6.04 35.81 -28.51
N GLY A 936 6.21 35.33 -27.28
CA GLY A 936 7.24 35.69 -26.30
C GLY A 936 7.26 34.68 -25.17
#